data_AF-A0A498R2K1-F1
#
_entry.id   AF-A0A498R2K1-F1
#
_cell.length_a   1.000
_cell.length_b   1.000
_cell.length_c   1.000
_cell.angle_alpha   90.00
_cell.angle_beta   90.00
_cell.angle_gamma   90.00
#
_symmetry.space_group_name_H-M   'P 1'
#
loop_
_entity.id
_entity.type
_entity.pdbx_description
1 polymer ?
#
loop_
_entity_poly.entity_id
_entity_poly.type
_entity_poly.pdbx_seq_one_letter_code
_entity_poly.pdbx_strand_id
1 'polypeptide(L)'
;MSFVVASTEMLEAAVSDLANIGSTIHVANAAAAFPTTSVLAAGADEVSAAVSALFNTHAQAYQALSAQAASFHAQFMQTLNAGAGAYAAAEAANASPIQALFNAINEPTQVLLGRPLIGNGADGTAANPNGGAGGWLLGDGGKGYSQAAGSGLAGGDGGAAGLIGNGGHGGAGGSSATGAGGAGGNAGAGGLFLGNGGTGGGGGATTFAGSNGGHGGAAGNAGLFGSAGSGGGGGSATTGTGGHGGLAGNAGLFGSGGSGGEGGSATTGTGGAGGNGGTGGWLNGYGGLGGFGGDSASGTGGRAGAGGDAGLIGYGGVGGSGGNWDTGGSGGNGGAGGRGGWLMGDGGIGGASVGEGGNGGNAVLIGRGGPGGFGGIGGYGGNGGWLFGDGGSGGGGSDIIPNSIGGNGGNAGWLFGSGGDGGSAVTGGHGGTPGRAGLLIGNGGNAGAGSQNGMLVNGADGGWLFGNGGDGATSLNSAGADGGNGGLFGNGGNGGAGASGTVAGESGSNGGNGGNGGWLIGHGGHGGAGGSGSFFNVGTTPAGNGGNGGNGGAGGLLYGDGGAGGTGGTGGVGSLVPGGTGGNGGNGGNAKFIGDGGNGGNGGNGGFGTTSGAGGGGGKGGSGGSLVGVDGTSGKAGM
;
A
#
# COMPACT_ATOMS: atom_id res chain seq x y z
N MET A 1 29.32 13.94 -43.11
CA MET A 1 28.07 13.47 -43.76
C MET A 1 26.94 13.87 -42.82
N SER A 2 26.14 14.88 -43.17
CA SER A 2 24.98 15.26 -42.36
C SER A 2 23.88 14.22 -42.58
N PHE A 3 23.37 13.62 -41.50
CA PHE A 3 22.18 12.79 -41.58
C PHE A 3 20.99 13.69 -41.89
N VAL A 4 20.34 13.44 -43.03
CA VAL A 4 19.06 14.05 -43.38
C VAL A 4 17.99 13.12 -42.81
N VAL A 5 17.18 13.63 -41.87
CA VAL A 5 16.00 12.93 -41.33
C VAL A 5 14.79 13.47 -42.08
N ALA A 6 14.07 12.61 -42.80
CA ALA A 6 12.81 12.93 -43.44
C ALA A 6 11.68 12.20 -42.69
N SER A 7 10.66 12.92 -42.22
CA SER A 7 9.45 12.33 -41.64
C SER A 7 8.46 12.02 -42.78
N THR A 8 8.50 10.80 -43.30
CA THR A 8 7.67 10.32 -44.42
C THR A 8 6.17 10.48 -44.14
N GLU A 9 5.75 10.28 -42.90
CA GLU A 9 4.35 10.36 -42.47
C GLU A 9 3.79 11.79 -42.54
N MET A 10 4.62 12.81 -42.28
CA MET A 10 4.20 14.21 -42.40
C MET A 10 4.10 14.66 -43.86
N LEU A 11 4.90 14.07 -44.76
CA LEU A 11 4.86 14.40 -46.19
C LEU A 11 3.61 13.83 -46.86
N GLU A 12 3.17 12.62 -46.47
CA GLU A 12 1.93 12.03 -47.00
C GLU A 12 0.68 12.79 -46.55
N ALA A 13 0.63 13.24 -45.28
CA ALA A 13 -0.46 14.09 -44.79
C ALA A 13 -0.55 15.41 -45.58
N ALA A 14 0.59 16.06 -45.82
CA ALA A 14 0.65 17.30 -46.58
C ALA A 14 0.20 17.13 -48.04
N VAL A 15 0.49 15.99 -48.68
CA VAL A 15 -0.01 15.66 -50.04
C VAL A 15 -1.53 15.52 -50.05
N SER A 16 -2.10 14.84 -49.04
CA SER A 16 -3.55 14.66 -48.92
C SER A 16 -4.28 16.00 -48.75
N ASP A 17 -3.76 16.86 -47.87
CA ASP A 17 -4.31 18.21 -47.67
C ASP A 17 -4.25 19.04 -48.94
N LEU A 18 -3.14 18.96 -49.67
CA LEU A 18 -2.96 19.68 -50.92
C LEU A 18 -3.95 19.21 -52.00
N ALA A 19 -4.19 17.89 -52.10
CA ALA A 19 -5.18 17.32 -53.00
C ALA A 19 -6.62 17.77 -52.66
N ASN A 20 -6.95 17.88 -51.37
CA ASN A 20 -8.24 18.39 -50.90
C ASN A 20 -8.43 19.87 -51.26
N ILE A 21 -7.39 20.69 -51.09
CA ILE A 21 -7.38 22.11 -51.50
C ILE A 21 -7.61 22.22 -53.01
N GLY A 22 -6.87 21.43 -53.81
CA GLY A 22 -7.02 21.40 -55.27
C GLY A 22 -8.43 21.01 -55.72
N SER A 23 -9.02 19.98 -55.10
CA SER A 23 -10.39 19.53 -55.37
C SER A 23 -11.43 20.60 -55.04
N THR A 24 -11.30 21.26 -53.88
CA THR A 24 -12.22 22.30 -53.44
C THR A 24 -12.19 23.52 -54.37
N ILE A 25 -10.99 23.95 -54.77
CA ILE A 25 -10.82 25.04 -55.74
C ILE A 25 -11.43 24.66 -57.10
N HIS A 26 -11.24 23.42 -57.55
CA HIS A 26 -11.81 22.94 -58.82
C HIS A 26 -13.34 22.94 -58.81
N VAL A 27 -13.97 22.43 -57.74
CA VAL A 27 -15.43 22.42 -57.57
C VAL A 27 -15.99 23.84 -57.50
N ALA A 28 -15.33 24.74 -56.76
CA ALA A 28 -15.74 26.14 -56.66
C ALA A 28 -15.67 26.85 -58.02
N ASN A 29 -14.59 26.65 -58.78
CA ASN A 29 -14.43 27.22 -60.12
C ASN A 29 -15.47 26.67 -61.11
N ALA A 30 -15.81 25.39 -61.01
CA ALA A 30 -16.84 24.76 -61.84
C ALA A 30 -18.24 25.30 -61.51
N ALA A 31 -18.57 25.45 -60.23
CA ALA A 31 -19.86 25.99 -59.78
C ALA A 31 -20.04 27.46 -60.20
N ALA A 32 -18.96 28.25 -60.16
CA ALA A 32 -18.96 29.64 -60.59
C ALA A 32 -19.02 29.82 -62.12
N ALA A 33 -18.72 28.78 -62.91
CA ALA A 33 -18.57 28.91 -64.36
C ALA A 33 -19.83 29.42 -65.06
N PHE A 34 -20.98 28.79 -64.81
CA PHE A 34 -22.24 29.20 -65.44
C PHE A 34 -22.71 30.60 -65.02
N PRO A 35 -22.89 30.92 -63.72
CA PRO A 35 -23.40 32.23 -63.31
C PRO A 35 -22.48 33.40 -63.68
N THR A 36 -21.18 33.16 -63.91
CA THR A 36 -20.23 34.22 -64.32
C THR A 36 -20.07 34.35 -65.83
N THR A 37 -20.40 33.33 -66.63
CA THR A 37 -20.29 33.37 -68.11
C THR A 37 -21.62 33.65 -68.81
N SER A 38 -22.73 33.64 -68.07
CA SER A 38 -24.07 33.92 -68.58
C SER A 38 -24.65 35.23 -68.04
N VAL A 39 -23.81 36.23 -67.76
CA VAL A 39 -24.30 37.53 -67.29
C VAL A 39 -25.08 38.18 -68.43
N LEU A 40 -26.35 38.50 -68.17
CA LEU A 40 -27.25 39.15 -69.10
C LEU A 40 -27.13 40.68 -68.98
N ALA A 41 -27.40 41.39 -70.07
CA ALA A 41 -27.52 42.84 -70.04
C ALA A 41 -28.70 43.25 -69.14
N ALA A 42 -28.49 44.21 -68.24
CA ALA A 42 -29.51 44.66 -67.29
C ALA A 42 -30.64 45.46 -67.96
N GLY A 43 -30.35 46.12 -69.08
CA GLY A 43 -31.29 46.83 -69.93
C GLY A 43 -31.02 46.56 -71.42
N ALA A 44 -31.93 47.04 -72.29
CA ALA A 44 -31.80 46.90 -73.74
C ALA A 44 -30.82 47.92 -74.37
N ASP A 45 -30.06 48.65 -73.56
CA ASP A 45 -29.10 49.65 -74.00
C ASP A 45 -27.71 49.04 -74.30
N GLU A 46 -26.95 49.73 -75.14
CA GLU A 46 -25.65 49.25 -75.61
C GLU A 46 -24.58 49.21 -74.48
N VAL A 47 -24.72 50.02 -73.43
CA VAL A 47 -23.80 50.02 -72.29
C VAL A 47 -23.98 48.73 -71.48
N SER A 48 -25.22 48.36 -71.19
CA SER A 48 -25.57 47.09 -70.55
C SER A 48 -25.10 45.87 -71.35
N ALA A 49 -25.16 45.93 -72.69
CA ALA A 49 -24.66 44.88 -73.58
C ALA A 49 -23.12 44.79 -73.58
N ALA A 50 -22.41 45.93 -73.58
CA ALA A 50 -20.95 45.95 -73.54
C ALA A 50 -20.40 45.48 -72.18
N VAL A 51 -21.05 45.86 -71.07
CA VAL A 51 -20.66 45.44 -69.73
C VAL A 51 -20.85 43.93 -69.54
N SER A 52 -21.96 43.36 -70.00
CA SER A 52 -22.16 41.91 -69.93
C SER A 52 -21.15 41.13 -70.79
N ALA A 53 -20.84 41.63 -72.00
CA ALA A 53 -19.80 41.04 -72.85
C ALA A 53 -18.40 41.07 -72.20
N LEU A 54 -18.05 42.14 -71.49
CA LEU A 54 -16.79 42.23 -70.74
C LEU A 54 -16.72 41.19 -69.63
N PHE A 55 -17.78 41.06 -68.82
CA PHE A 55 -17.84 40.06 -67.75
C PHE A 55 -17.77 38.64 -68.29
N ASN A 56 -18.51 38.33 -69.37
CA ASN A 56 -18.49 37.00 -69.98
C ASN A 56 -17.09 36.67 -70.54
N THR A 57 -16.39 37.64 -71.15
CA THR A 57 -15.02 37.45 -71.66
C THR A 57 -14.01 37.25 -70.53
N HIS A 58 -14.10 38.05 -69.46
CA HIS A 58 -13.21 37.92 -68.29
C HIS A 58 -13.42 36.57 -67.58
N ALA A 59 -14.67 36.13 -67.43
CA ALA A 59 -15.00 34.83 -66.86
C ALA A 59 -14.39 33.68 -67.69
N GLN A 60 -14.43 33.74 -69.01
CA GLN A 60 -13.78 32.74 -69.87
C GLN A 60 -12.25 32.71 -69.70
N ALA A 61 -11.60 33.88 -69.62
CA ALA A 61 -10.16 33.95 -69.36
C ALA A 61 -9.78 33.37 -67.99
N TYR A 62 -10.57 33.66 -66.95
CA TYR A 62 -10.38 33.10 -65.61
C TYR A 62 -10.53 31.58 -65.59
N GLN A 63 -11.51 31.03 -66.32
CA GLN A 63 -11.70 29.58 -66.43
C GLN A 63 -10.49 28.90 -67.12
N ALA A 64 -9.93 29.52 -68.16
CA ALA A 64 -8.72 29.01 -68.82
C ALA A 64 -7.49 29.01 -67.88
N LEU A 65 -7.27 30.08 -67.12
CA LEU A 65 -6.19 30.16 -66.14
C LEU A 65 -6.37 29.15 -65.01
N SER A 66 -7.59 28.97 -64.53
CA SER A 66 -7.92 28.00 -63.48
C SER A 66 -7.63 26.55 -63.91
N ALA A 67 -7.86 26.23 -65.19
CA ALA A 67 -7.48 24.94 -65.76
C ALA A 67 -5.94 24.76 -65.81
N GLN A 68 -5.19 25.81 -66.13
CA GLN A 68 -3.72 25.77 -66.12
C GLN A 68 -3.16 25.60 -64.70
N ALA A 69 -3.72 26.30 -63.71
CA ALA A 69 -3.34 26.15 -62.31
C ALA A 69 -3.64 24.74 -61.77
N ALA A 70 -4.76 24.14 -62.17
CA ALA A 70 -5.09 22.75 -61.83
C ALA A 70 -4.05 21.76 -62.40
N SER A 71 -3.55 22.00 -63.62
CA SER A 71 -2.50 21.17 -64.23
C SER A 71 -1.17 21.28 -63.48
N PHE A 72 -0.75 22.50 -63.11
CA PHE A 72 0.45 22.71 -62.30
C PHE A 72 0.36 22.03 -60.93
N HIS A 73 -0.78 22.19 -60.26
CA HIS A 73 -1.04 21.58 -58.96
C HIS A 73 -0.95 20.04 -59.03
N ALA A 74 -1.48 19.43 -60.10
CA ALA A 74 -1.34 17.99 -60.34
C ALA A 74 0.13 17.55 -60.51
N GLN A 75 0.93 18.31 -61.25
CA GLN A 75 2.37 18.02 -61.45
C GLN A 75 3.18 18.18 -60.16
N PHE A 76 2.84 19.17 -59.34
CA PHE A 76 3.47 19.39 -58.04
C PHE A 76 3.21 18.21 -57.08
N MET A 77 1.95 17.78 -56.97
CA MET A 77 1.60 16.58 -56.18
C MET A 77 2.29 15.32 -56.69
N GLN A 78 2.39 15.16 -58.02
CA GLN A 78 3.09 14.03 -58.62
C GLN A 78 4.57 14.00 -58.23
N THR A 79 5.23 15.16 -58.20
CA THR A 79 6.65 15.29 -57.84
C THR A 79 6.87 15.05 -56.34
N LEU A 80 5.98 15.57 -55.48
CA LEU A 80 6.05 15.38 -54.04
C LEU A 80 5.87 13.91 -53.65
N ASN A 81 4.91 13.22 -54.29
CA ASN A 81 4.72 11.77 -54.16
C ASN A 81 5.95 10.97 -54.60
N ALA A 82 6.59 11.35 -55.72
CA ALA A 82 7.81 10.69 -56.18
C ALA A 82 8.97 10.87 -55.19
N GLY A 83 9.09 12.04 -54.55
CA GLY A 83 10.09 12.31 -53.51
C GLY A 83 9.87 11.49 -52.25
N ALA A 84 8.62 11.42 -51.75
CA ALA A 84 8.27 10.58 -50.60
C ALA A 84 8.57 9.09 -50.88
N GLY A 85 8.21 8.59 -52.06
CA GLY A 85 8.52 7.24 -52.50
C GLY A 85 10.02 6.93 -52.57
N ALA A 86 10.86 7.91 -52.94
CA ALA A 86 12.31 7.72 -52.99
C ALA A 86 12.95 7.56 -51.60
N TYR A 87 12.48 8.31 -50.59
CA TYR A 87 12.96 8.17 -49.21
C TYR A 87 12.52 6.83 -48.59
N ALA A 88 11.25 6.46 -48.75
CA ALA A 88 10.76 5.14 -48.31
C ALA A 88 11.50 3.99 -49.01
N ALA A 89 11.80 4.12 -50.30
CA ALA A 89 12.57 3.12 -51.05
C ALA A 89 14.03 3.03 -50.57
N ALA A 90 14.65 4.14 -50.16
CA ALA A 90 16.00 4.14 -49.61
C ALA A 90 16.07 3.42 -48.26
N GLU A 91 15.07 3.61 -47.40
CA GLU A 91 14.95 2.87 -46.14
C GLU A 91 14.73 1.37 -46.38
N ALA A 92 13.82 1.01 -47.28
CA ALA A 92 13.58 -0.37 -47.67
C ALA A 92 14.83 -1.04 -48.28
N ALA A 93 15.58 -0.31 -49.11
CA ALA A 93 16.82 -0.80 -49.73
C ALA A 93 17.89 -1.09 -48.67
N ASN A 94 18.00 -0.27 -47.63
CA ASN A 94 18.96 -0.46 -46.54
C ASN A 94 18.52 -1.55 -45.54
N ALA A 95 17.23 -1.80 -45.37
CA ALA A 95 16.70 -2.89 -44.54
C ALA A 95 16.83 -4.26 -45.21
N SER A 96 16.75 -4.32 -46.55
CA SER A 96 16.68 -5.58 -47.31
C SER A 96 17.86 -6.55 -47.08
N PRO A 97 19.15 -6.12 -47.01
CA PRO A 97 20.26 -7.05 -46.84
C PRO A 97 20.33 -7.59 -45.41
N ILE A 98 19.93 -6.78 -44.42
CA ILE A 98 19.87 -7.17 -43.02
C ILE A 98 18.71 -8.14 -42.78
N GLN A 99 17.55 -7.90 -43.41
CA GLN A 99 16.41 -8.81 -43.34
C GLN A 99 16.72 -10.18 -43.98
N ALA A 100 17.43 -10.21 -45.11
CA ALA A 100 17.86 -11.45 -45.74
C ALA A 100 18.76 -12.29 -44.82
N LEU A 101 19.67 -11.64 -44.07
CA LEU A 101 20.51 -12.31 -43.08
C LEU A 101 19.70 -12.83 -41.89
N PHE A 102 18.77 -12.04 -41.35
CA PHE A 102 17.86 -12.50 -40.29
C PHE A 102 17.04 -13.72 -40.73
N ASN A 103 16.51 -13.70 -41.94
CA ASN A 103 15.76 -14.82 -42.50
C ASN A 103 16.65 -16.06 -42.64
N ALA A 104 17.88 -15.92 -43.15
CA ALA A 104 18.81 -17.04 -43.31
C ALA A 104 19.22 -17.68 -41.96
N ILE A 105 19.39 -16.88 -40.91
CA ILE A 105 19.70 -17.37 -39.56
C ILE A 105 18.47 -18.08 -38.95
N ASN A 106 17.28 -17.55 -39.18
CA ASN A 106 16.05 -18.06 -38.56
C ASN A 106 15.41 -19.24 -39.29
N GLU A 107 15.59 -19.34 -40.61
CA GLU A 107 15.01 -20.36 -41.49
C GLU A 107 15.12 -21.78 -40.90
N PRO A 108 16.32 -22.27 -40.51
CA PRO A 108 16.45 -23.62 -39.98
C PRO A 108 15.58 -23.86 -38.74
N THR A 109 15.56 -22.90 -37.81
CA THR A 109 14.77 -23.01 -36.57
C THR A 109 13.27 -22.79 -36.80
N GLN A 110 12.89 -21.94 -37.76
CA GLN A 110 11.51 -21.73 -38.14
C GLN A 110 10.92 -22.99 -38.78
N VAL A 111 11.68 -23.67 -39.65
CA VAL A 111 11.26 -24.92 -40.30
C VAL A 111 11.20 -26.07 -39.29
N LEU A 112 12.20 -26.20 -38.41
CA LEU A 112 12.29 -27.34 -37.50
C LEU A 112 11.41 -27.21 -36.26
N LEU A 113 11.25 -25.99 -35.74
CA LEU A 113 10.65 -25.74 -34.42
C LEU A 113 9.49 -24.74 -34.47
N GLY A 114 9.16 -24.18 -35.63
CA GLY A 114 8.07 -23.20 -35.79
C GLY A 114 8.33 -21.85 -35.11
N ARG A 115 9.60 -21.54 -34.77
CA ARG A 115 9.95 -20.33 -34.00
C ARG A 115 11.38 -19.85 -34.36
N PRO A 116 11.62 -18.52 -34.44
CA PRO A 116 12.93 -18.02 -34.86
C PRO A 116 14.00 -18.30 -33.82
N LEU A 117 15.26 -18.31 -34.24
CA LEU A 117 16.40 -18.37 -33.33
C LEU A 117 16.61 -16.99 -32.68
N ILE A 118 16.54 -15.93 -33.49
CA ILE A 118 16.71 -14.54 -33.06
C ILE A 118 15.59 -13.65 -33.61
N GLY A 119 15.16 -12.68 -32.82
CA GLY A 119 14.13 -11.71 -33.19
C GLY A 119 13.01 -11.65 -32.16
N ASN A 120 12.40 -10.48 -32.07
CA ASN A 120 11.29 -10.26 -31.15
C ASN A 120 10.03 -10.99 -31.64
N GLY A 121 9.17 -11.34 -30.71
CA GLY A 121 7.84 -11.81 -31.01
C GLY A 121 7.00 -10.72 -31.66
N ALA A 122 6.12 -11.10 -32.59
CA ALA A 122 5.19 -10.16 -33.19
C ALA A 122 4.19 -9.66 -32.15
N ASP A 123 3.95 -8.35 -32.11
CA ASP A 123 2.88 -7.80 -31.27
C ASP A 123 1.51 -8.33 -31.74
N GLY A 124 0.62 -8.53 -30.79
CA GLY A 124 -0.76 -8.91 -31.02
C GLY A 124 -1.50 -7.85 -31.84
N THR A 125 -2.50 -8.30 -32.58
CA THR A 125 -3.36 -7.46 -33.41
C THR A 125 -4.82 -7.70 -33.06
N ALA A 126 -5.74 -6.84 -33.52
CA ALA A 126 -7.17 -7.05 -33.30
C ALA A 126 -7.67 -8.44 -33.76
N ALA A 127 -7.09 -8.99 -34.84
CA ALA A 127 -7.48 -10.29 -35.38
C ALA A 127 -6.80 -11.47 -34.66
N ASN A 128 -5.57 -11.28 -34.17
CA ASN A 128 -4.84 -12.26 -33.37
C ASN A 128 -4.27 -11.55 -32.13
N PRO A 129 -5.06 -11.44 -31.04
CA PRO A 129 -4.74 -10.55 -29.94
C PRO A 129 -3.46 -10.87 -29.19
N ASN A 130 -3.02 -12.14 -29.19
CA ASN A 130 -1.87 -12.54 -28.41
C ASN A 130 -0.55 -12.16 -29.09
N GLY A 131 0.40 -11.67 -28.31
CA GLY A 131 1.77 -11.47 -28.73
C GLY A 131 2.48 -12.80 -28.99
N GLY A 132 3.24 -12.85 -30.07
CA GLY A 132 4.08 -13.99 -30.42
C GLY A 132 5.26 -14.15 -29.47
N ALA A 133 5.77 -15.38 -29.32
CA ALA A 133 6.98 -15.62 -28.57
C ALA A 133 8.21 -15.03 -29.28
N GLY A 134 9.18 -14.54 -28.49
CA GLY A 134 10.50 -14.16 -28.98
C GLY A 134 11.31 -15.36 -29.47
N GLY A 135 12.42 -15.07 -30.15
CA GLY A 135 13.34 -16.09 -30.66
C GLY A 135 13.94 -16.95 -29.54
N TRP A 136 14.34 -18.18 -29.86
CA TRP A 136 14.89 -19.13 -28.91
C TRP A 136 16.12 -18.62 -28.15
N LEU A 137 17.00 -17.87 -28.83
CA LEU A 137 18.26 -17.37 -28.27
C LEU A 137 18.14 -15.92 -27.80
N LEU A 138 17.71 -15.03 -28.68
CA LEU A 138 17.61 -13.60 -28.40
C LEU A 138 16.32 -13.03 -28.97
N GLY A 139 15.53 -12.39 -28.12
CA GLY A 139 14.35 -11.67 -28.55
C GLY A 139 13.36 -11.48 -27.42
N ASP A 140 12.79 -10.28 -27.37
CA ASP A 140 11.70 -9.98 -26.46
C ASP A 140 10.42 -10.67 -26.96
N GLY A 141 9.52 -11.00 -26.05
CA GLY A 141 8.18 -11.44 -26.42
C GLY A 141 7.34 -10.28 -26.95
N GLY A 142 6.43 -10.57 -27.89
CA GLY A 142 5.51 -9.57 -28.43
C GLY A 142 4.49 -9.12 -27.40
N LYS A 143 4.07 -7.86 -27.45
CA LYS A 143 3.01 -7.33 -26.59
C LYS A 143 1.66 -7.90 -26.99
N GLY A 144 0.80 -8.16 -26.01
CA GLY A 144 -0.60 -8.46 -26.25
C GLY A 144 -1.37 -7.23 -26.73
N TYR A 145 -2.39 -7.45 -27.56
CA TYR A 145 -3.24 -6.41 -28.10
C TYR A 145 -4.20 -5.89 -27.03
N SER A 146 -4.23 -4.58 -26.84
CA SER A 146 -5.22 -3.91 -25.99
C SER A 146 -6.52 -3.72 -26.75
N GLN A 147 -7.62 -4.22 -26.20
CA GLN A 147 -8.92 -4.15 -26.86
C GLN A 147 -9.51 -2.75 -26.79
N ALA A 148 -10.29 -2.41 -27.82
CA ALA A 148 -10.99 -1.14 -27.86
C ALA A 148 -12.03 -1.04 -26.73
N ALA A 149 -12.22 0.17 -26.20
CA ALA A 149 -13.28 0.47 -25.25
C ALA A 149 -14.67 0.12 -25.82
N GLY A 150 -15.57 -0.37 -24.98
CA GLY A 150 -16.90 -0.81 -25.36
C GLY A 150 -16.99 -2.21 -25.99
N SER A 151 -15.87 -2.86 -26.28
CA SER A 151 -15.88 -4.22 -26.86
C SER A 151 -16.22 -5.32 -25.85
N GLY A 152 -15.91 -5.13 -24.57
CA GLY A 152 -15.96 -6.18 -23.53
C GLY A 152 -15.03 -7.37 -23.78
N LEU A 153 -14.15 -7.32 -24.78
CA LEU A 153 -13.26 -8.41 -25.14
C LEU A 153 -12.04 -8.45 -24.23
N ALA A 154 -11.53 -9.66 -23.98
CA ALA A 154 -10.29 -9.83 -23.24
C ALA A 154 -9.09 -9.29 -24.02
N GLY A 155 -8.17 -8.64 -23.30
CA GLY A 155 -6.86 -8.25 -23.80
C GLY A 155 -6.05 -9.47 -24.21
N GLY A 156 -5.20 -9.31 -25.23
CA GLY A 156 -4.34 -10.38 -25.67
C GLY A 156 -3.21 -10.66 -24.68
N ASP A 157 -2.78 -11.91 -24.58
CA ASP A 157 -1.62 -12.27 -23.77
C ASP A 157 -0.33 -11.74 -24.40
N GLY A 158 0.66 -11.37 -23.60
CA GLY A 158 2.02 -11.09 -24.03
C GLY A 158 2.79 -12.39 -24.32
N GLY A 159 3.65 -12.38 -25.33
CA GLY A 159 4.48 -13.51 -25.69
C GLY A 159 5.66 -13.69 -24.72
N ALA A 160 6.10 -14.92 -24.50
CA ALA A 160 7.31 -15.19 -23.72
C ALA A 160 8.60 -14.95 -24.54
N ALA A 161 9.68 -14.58 -23.86
CA ALA A 161 11.02 -14.58 -24.44
C ALA A 161 11.66 -15.99 -24.43
N GLY A 162 12.77 -16.15 -25.14
CA GLY A 162 13.56 -17.40 -25.22
C GLY A 162 14.62 -17.52 -24.13
N LEU A 163 15.90 -17.52 -24.49
CA LEU A 163 17.02 -17.55 -23.54
C LEU A 163 17.36 -16.16 -22.99
N ILE A 164 17.44 -15.16 -23.88
CA ILE A 164 17.70 -13.76 -23.55
C ILE A 164 16.61 -12.89 -24.17
N GLY A 165 15.99 -12.05 -23.35
CA GLY A 165 14.95 -11.12 -23.77
C GLY A 165 13.90 -10.92 -22.67
N ASN A 166 13.14 -9.84 -22.74
CA ASN A 166 12.07 -9.54 -21.81
C ASN A 166 10.76 -10.18 -22.29
N GLY A 167 9.93 -10.57 -21.34
CA GLY A 167 8.58 -11.03 -21.65
C GLY A 167 7.71 -9.89 -22.18
N GLY A 168 6.81 -10.21 -23.11
CA GLY A 168 5.86 -9.25 -23.65
C GLY A 168 4.82 -8.83 -22.62
N HIS A 169 4.40 -7.56 -22.65
CA HIS A 169 3.33 -7.07 -21.80
C HIS A 169 1.97 -7.65 -22.23
N GLY A 170 1.08 -7.90 -21.28
CA GLY A 170 -0.31 -8.24 -21.57
C GLY A 170 -1.10 -7.02 -22.06
N GLY A 171 -2.04 -7.24 -22.98
CA GLY A 171 -2.93 -6.22 -23.49
C GLY A 171 -4.07 -5.89 -22.52
N ALA A 172 -4.57 -4.66 -22.53
CA ALA A 172 -5.71 -4.27 -21.71
C ALA A 172 -7.02 -4.90 -22.22
N GLY A 173 -7.90 -5.28 -21.30
CA GLY A 173 -9.25 -5.70 -21.61
C GLY A 173 -10.15 -4.51 -21.98
N GLY A 174 -11.08 -4.74 -22.91
CA GLY A 174 -12.00 -3.70 -23.37
C GLY A 174 -13.06 -3.41 -22.32
N SER A 175 -13.38 -2.14 -22.09
CA SER A 175 -14.54 -1.79 -21.27
C SER A 175 -15.85 -2.28 -21.91
N SER A 176 -16.93 -2.39 -21.14
CA SER A 176 -18.23 -2.87 -21.63
C SER A 176 -19.40 -2.08 -21.06
N ALA A 177 -20.35 -1.71 -21.92
CA ALA A 177 -21.62 -1.11 -21.52
C ALA A 177 -22.79 -2.11 -21.58
N THR A 178 -22.56 -3.33 -22.09
CA THR A 178 -23.60 -4.33 -22.37
C THR A 178 -23.33 -5.68 -21.69
N GLY A 179 -22.24 -5.79 -20.93
CA GLY A 179 -21.83 -7.01 -20.24
C GLY A 179 -20.66 -6.76 -19.30
N ALA A 180 -19.97 -7.84 -18.92
CA ALA A 180 -18.74 -7.74 -18.13
C ALA A 180 -17.64 -7.00 -18.88
N GLY A 181 -16.77 -6.32 -18.13
CA GLY A 181 -15.54 -5.79 -18.70
C GLY A 181 -14.60 -6.92 -19.11
N GLY A 182 -13.86 -6.75 -20.20
CA GLY A 182 -12.92 -7.76 -20.67
C GLY A 182 -11.76 -7.94 -19.69
N ALA A 183 -11.30 -9.16 -19.46
CA ALA A 183 -10.10 -9.38 -18.66
C ALA A 183 -8.85 -8.79 -19.35
N GLY A 184 -7.87 -8.34 -18.58
CA GLY A 184 -6.55 -8.02 -19.10
C GLY A 184 -5.81 -9.29 -19.49
N GLY A 185 -4.99 -9.21 -20.54
CA GLY A 185 -4.14 -10.32 -20.97
C GLY A 185 -2.99 -10.55 -20.00
N ASN A 186 -2.58 -11.80 -19.86
CA ASN A 186 -1.41 -12.14 -19.06
C ASN A 186 -0.14 -11.67 -19.76
N ALA A 187 0.93 -11.43 -19.03
CA ALA A 187 2.21 -11.12 -19.62
C ALA A 187 3.02 -12.38 -19.92
N GLY A 188 3.98 -12.26 -20.84
CA GLY A 188 4.95 -13.30 -21.10
C GLY A 188 6.07 -13.32 -20.09
N ALA A 189 6.68 -14.51 -19.90
CA ALA A 189 7.87 -14.66 -19.08
C ALA A 189 9.11 -14.05 -19.77
N GLY A 190 10.03 -13.55 -18.96
CA GLY A 190 11.38 -13.18 -19.39
C GLY A 190 12.20 -14.39 -19.83
N GLY A 191 13.30 -14.13 -20.53
CA GLY A 191 14.18 -15.15 -21.08
C GLY A 191 14.85 -15.94 -19.97
N LEU A 192 15.02 -17.26 -20.17
CA LEU A 192 15.45 -18.19 -19.13
C LEU A 192 16.75 -17.77 -18.41
N PHE A 193 17.71 -17.19 -19.13
CA PHE A 193 18.98 -16.75 -18.57
C PHE A 193 18.92 -15.28 -18.15
N LEU A 194 18.56 -14.39 -19.06
CA LEU A 194 18.52 -12.95 -18.80
C LEU A 194 17.25 -12.35 -19.40
N GLY A 195 16.42 -11.75 -18.56
CA GLY A 195 15.17 -11.19 -19.00
C GLY A 195 14.23 -10.85 -17.87
N ASN A 196 13.62 -9.66 -17.95
CA ASN A 196 12.54 -9.29 -17.06
C ASN A 196 11.24 -9.94 -17.53
N GLY A 197 10.35 -10.23 -16.58
CA GLY A 197 8.98 -10.63 -16.91
C GLY A 197 8.16 -9.46 -17.44
N GLY A 198 7.20 -9.73 -18.34
CA GLY A 198 6.27 -8.71 -18.81
C GLY A 198 5.28 -8.29 -17.73
N THR A 199 4.71 -7.10 -17.83
CA THR A 199 3.61 -6.65 -16.95
C THR A 199 2.27 -7.15 -17.46
N GLY A 200 1.36 -7.55 -16.56
CA GLY A 200 0.01 -7.95 -16.92
C GLY A 200 -0.83 -6.78 -17.44
N GLY A 201 -1.81 -7.07 -18.30
CA GLY A 201 -2.73 -6.07 -18.84
C GLY A 201 -3.81 -5.67 -17.85
N GLY A 202 -4.28 -4.42 -17.90
CA GLY A 202 -5.40 -3.96 -17.06
C GLY A 202 -6.74 -4.59 -17.50
N GLY A 203 -7.62 -4.87 -16.54
CA GLY A 203 -8.98 -5.30 -16.81
C GLY A 203 -9.88 -4.14 -17.27
N GLY A 204 -10.82 -4.43 -18.16
CA GLY A 204 -11.78 -3.47 -18.69
C GLY A 204 -12.86 -3.14 -17.65
N ALA A 205 -13.28 -1.88 -17.58
CA ALA A 205 -14.39 -1.47 -16.72
C ALA A 205 -15.76 -1.88 -17.30
N THR A 206 -16.80 -1.95 -16.47
CA THR A 206 -18.18 -2.11 -16.92
C THR A 206 -19.14 -1.10 -16.31
N THR A 207 -20.11 -0.65 -17.12
CA THR A 207 -21.26 0.14 -16.67
C THR A 207 -22.57 -0.65 -16.70
N PHE A 208 -22.56 -1.90 -17.19
CA PHE A 208 -23.77 -2.71 -17.31
C PHE A 208 -24.26 -3.21 -15.95
N ALA A 209 -25.57 -3.16 -15.74
CA ALA A 209 -26.18 -3.55 -14.48
C ALA A 209 -25.93 -5.04 -14.17
N GLY A 210 -25.45 -5.34 -12.95
CA GLY A 210 -25.14 -6.68 -12.47
C GLY A 210 -23.85 -7.31 -13.01
N SER A 211 -23.11 -6.61 -13.89
CA SER A 211 -21.87 -7.11 -14.47
C SER A 211 -20.64 -6.77 -13.65
N ASN A 212 -19.62 -7.64 -13.73
CA ASN A 212 -18.34 -7.45 -13.08
C ASN A 212 -17.33 -6.72 -13.98
N GLY A 213 -16.44 -5.97 -13.36
CA GLY A 213 -15.25 -5.45 -14.03
C GLY A 213 -14.30 -6.58 -14.41
N GLY A 214 -13.55 -6.39 -15.49
CA GLY A 214 -12.59 -7.37 -15.97
C GLY A 214 -11.45 -7.56 -14.98
N HIS A 215 -10.98 -8.79 -14.80
CA HIS A 215 -9.78 -9.04 -13.98
C HIS A 215 -8.53 -8.47 -14.66
N GLY A 216 -7.56 -8.02 -13.88
CA GLY A 216 -6.23 -7.72 -14.37
C GLY A 216 -5.47 -8.99 -14.74
N GLY A 217 -4.64 -8.92 -15.78
CA GLY A 217 -3.82 -10.02 -16.23
C GLY A 217 -2.67 -10.31 -15.27
N ALA A 218 -2.27 -11.57 -15.15
CA ALA A 218 -1.09 -11.94 -14.38
C ALA A 218 0.19 -11.44 -15.08
N ALA A 219 1.22 -11.17 -14.29
CA ALA A 219 2.51 -10.78 -14.83
C ALA A 219 3.38 -11.99 -15.22
N GLY A 220 4.42 -11.70 -15.98
CA GLY A 220 5.46 -12.65 -16.34
C GLY A 220 6.49 -12.83 -15.24
N ASN A 221 6.94 -14.07 -15.06
CA ASN A 221 8.13 -14.36 -14.26
C ASN A 221 9.40 -13.87 -14.97
N ALA A 222 10.45 -13.55 -14.21
CA ALA A 222 11.77 -13.25 -14.76
C ALA A 222 12.58 -14.52 -15.06
N GLY A 223 13.66 -14.35 -15.81
CA GLY A 223 14.73 -15.33 -15.96
C GLY A 223 15.61 -15.48 -14.72
N LEU A 224 16.73 -16.19 -14.88
CA LEU A 224 17.75 -16.34 -13.85
C LEU A 224 18.25 -14.97 -13.35
N PHE A 225 18.50 -14.05 -14.27
CA PHE A 225 18.81 -12.65 -14.03
C PHE A 225 17.67 -11.78 -14.58
N GLY A 226 16.98 -11.07 -13.71
CA GLY A 226 15.94 -10.15 -14.11
C GLY A 226 14.92 -9.92 -13.01
N SER A 227 14.21 -8.81 -13.10
CA SER A 227 13.09 -8.52 -12.22
C SER A 227 11.79 -9.00 -12.85
N ALA A 228 10.88 -9.47 -12.02
CA ALA A 228 9.62 -9.97 -12.51
C ALA A 228 8.62 -8.84 -12.81
N GLY A 229 7.63 -9.13 -13.64
CA GLY A 229 6.64 -8.13 -14.01
C GLY A 229 5.60 -7.88 -12.92
N SER A 230 4.97 -6.71 -12.96
CA SER A 230 3.82 -6.38 -12.11
C SER A 230 2.51 -6.91 -12.69
N GLY A 231 1.58 -7.32 -11.82
CA GLY A 231 0.23 -7.70 -12.23
C GLY A 231 -0.57 -6.50 -12.77
N GLY A 232 -1.53 -6.76 -13.65
CA GLY A 232 -2.43 -5.72 -14.17
C GLY A 232 -3.50 -5.31 -13.16
N GLY A 233 -3.94 -4.06 -13.15
CA GLY A 233 -5.07 -3.62 -12.32
C GLY A 233 -6.40 -4.23 -12.79
N GLY A 234 -7.34 -4.46 -11.89
CA GLY A 234 -8.70 -4.87 -12.23
C GLY A 234 -9.57 -3.69 -12.70
N GLY A 235 -10.55 -3.98 -13.56
CA GLY A 235 -11.48 -3.00 -14.08
C GLY A 235 -12.60 -2.67 -13.10
N SER A 236 -13.10 -1.44 -13.11
CA SER A 236 -14.18 -1.04 -12.21
C SER A 236 -15.56 -1.57 -12.65
N ALA A 237 -16.52 -1.64 -11.73
CA ALA A 237 -17.90 -2.00 -12.00
C ALA A 237 -18.89 -0.99 -11.39
N THR A 238 -20.00 -0.69 -12.06
CA THR A 238 -21.05 0.15 -11.47
C THR A 238 -21.84 -0.61 -10.40
N THR A 239 -22.36 -1.80 -10.71
CA THR A 239 -23.28 -2.51 -9.80
C THR A 239 -22.87 -3.93 -9.44
N GLY A 240 -22.03 -4.58 -10.27
CA GLY A 240 -21.39 -5.85 -9.92
C GLY A 240 -20.07 -5.64 -9.17
N THR A 241 -19.27 -6.69 -9.12
CA THR A 241 -17.98 -6.66 -8.43
C THR A 241 -16.90 -6.01 -9.29
N GLY A 242 -16.04 -5.20 -8.68
CA GLY A 242 -14.83 -4.73 -9.34
C GLY A 242 -13.91 -5.91 -9.66
N GLY A 243 -13.18 -5.83 -10.77
CA GLY A 243 -12.29 -6.88 -11.20
C GLY A 243 -11.13 -7.08 -10.21
N HIS A 244 -10.76 -8.31 -9.92
CA HIS A 244 -9.52 -8.61 -9.19
C HIS A 244 -8.27 -8.08 -9.92
N GLY A 245 -7.30 -7.59 -9.17
CA GLY A 245 -5.97 -7.31 -9.67
C GLY A 245 -5.20 -8.60 -10.02
N GLY A 246 -4.35 -8.51 -11.02
CA GLY A 246 -3.53 -9.61 -11.49
C GLY A 246 -2.42 -9.97 -10.52
N LEU A 247 -2.06 -11.25 -10.47
CA LEU A 247 -0.90 -11.71 -9.70
C LEU A 247 0.39 -11.17 -10.31
N ALA A 248 1.36 -10.86 -9.46
CA ALA A 248 2.69 -10.49 -9.93
C ALA A 248 3.53 -11.70 -10.35
N GLY A 249 4.61 -11.43 -11.09
CA GLY A 249 5.59 -12.43 -11.47
C GLY A 249 6.64 -12.65 -10.37
N ASN A 250 7.26 -13.83 -10.40
CA ASN A 250 8.38 -14.19 -9.53
C ASN A 250 9.73 -13.95 -10.22
N ALA A 251 10.75 -13.55 -9.46
CA ALA A 251 12.12 -13.48 -9.95
C ALA A 251 12.80 -14.87 -9.90
N GLY A 252 13.89 -15.03 -10.66
CA GLY A 252 14.67 -16.27 -10.71
C GLY A 252 15.73 -16.36 -9.59
N LEU A 253 17.01 -16.25 -9.96
CA LEU A 253 18.13 -16.32 -9.01
C LEU A 253 18.47 -14.94 -8.44
N PHE A 254 18.40 -13.91 -9.28
CA PHE A 254 18.63 -12.51 -8.93
C PHE A 254 17.49 -11.64 -9.45
N GLY A 255 17.11 -10.64 -8.66
CA GLY A 255 16.13 -9.62 -9.03
C GLY A 255 14.95 -9.58 -8.07
N SER A 256 14.12 -8.55 -8.18
CA SER A 256 12.93 -8.41 -7.34
C SER A 256 11.71 -9.10 -7.92
N GLY A 257 10.85 -9.61 -7.03
CA GLY A 257 9.50 -10.01 -7.41
C GLY A 257 8.67 -8.81 -7.84
N GLY A 258 7.67 -9.04 -8.69
CA GLY A 258 6.81 -7.97 -9.18
C GLY A 258 5.78 -7.53 -8.15
N SER A 259 5.21 -6.34 -8.30
CA SER A 259 4.07 -5.90 -7.51
C SER A 259 2.76 -6.51 -8.01
N GLY A 260 1.86 -6.89 -7.10
CA GLY A 260 0.52 -7.32 -7.44
C GLY A 260 -0.31 -6.19 -8.01
N GLY A 261 -1.27 -6.51 -8.88
CA GLY A 261 -2.19 -5.53 -9.46
C GLY A 261 -3.23 -5.06 -8.45
N GLU A 262 -3.68 -3.81 -8.57
CA GLU A 262 -4.77 -3.28 -7.75
C GLU A 262 -6.11 -3.90 -8.14
N GLY A 263 -7.02 -4.07 -7.18
CA GLY A 263 -8.40 -4.44 -7.46
C GLY A 263 -9.21 -3.26 -7.98
N GLY A 264 -10.12 -3.52 -8.93
CA GLY A 264 -11.00 -2.52 -9.50
C GLY A 264 -12.08 -2.08 -8.52
N SER A 265 -12.49 -0.81 -8.58
CA SER A 265 -13.54 -0.28 -7.70
C SER A 265 -14.94 -0.75 -8.09
N ALA A 266 -15.89 -0.67 -7.15
CA ALA A 266 -17.31 -0.87 -7.40
C ALA A 266 -18.15 0.34 -6.93
N THR A 267 -19.29 0.64 -7.56
CA THR A 267 -20.22 1.65 -6.99
C THR A 267 -21.18 1.01 -5.99
N THR A 268 -21.92 -0.04 -6.37
CA THR A 268 -22.88 -0.70 -5.46
C THR A 268 -22.59 -2.17 -5.16
N GLY A 269 -21.59 -2.77 -5.81
CA GLY A 269 -21.14 -4.14 -5.57
C GLY A 269 -19.88 -4.20 -4.70
N THR A 270 -19.17 -5.32 -4.69
CA THR A 270 -17.92 -5.44 -3.92
C THR A 270 -16.73 -4.93 -4.72
N GLY A 271 -15.82 -4.18 -4.10
CA GLY A 271 -14.54 -3.86 -4.71
C GLY A 271 -13.73 -5.13 -5.03
N GLY A 272 -12.94 -5.09 -6.09
CA GLY A 272 -12.10 -6.20 -6.50
C GLY A 272 -10.96 -6.45 -5.52
N ALA A 273 -10.60 -7.71 -5.28
CA ALA A 273 -9.40 -8.01 -4.51
C ALA A 273 -8.11 -7.57 -5.25
N GLY A 274 -7.09 -7.12 -4.51
CA GLY A 274 -5.75 -6.89 -5.03
C GLY A 274 -5.00 -8.20 -5.29
N GLY A 275 -4.06 -8.17 -6.23
CA GLY A 275 -3.19 -9.31 -6.57
C GLY A 275 -2.02 -9.43 -5.59
N ASN A 276 -1.52 -10.65 -5.39
CA ASN A 276 -0.35 -10.86 -4.54
C ASN A 276 0.95 -10.40 -5.23
N GLY A 277 1.88 -9.90 -4.43
CA GLY A 277 3.26 -9.63 -4.83
C GLY A 277 4.05 -10.91 -5.10
N GLY A 278 5.03 -10.79 -5.98
CA GLY A 278 5.84 -11.91 -6.44
C GLY A 278 7.04 -12.16 -5.54
N THR A 279 7.58 -13.37 -5.58
CA THR A 279 8.79 -13.72 -4.82
C THR A 279 10.04 -13.09 -5.43
N GLY A 280 10.95 -12.63 -4.56
CA GLY A 280 12.28 -12.15 -4.94
C GLY A 280 13.22 -13.29 -5.34
N GLY A 281 14.33 -12.93 -5.99
CA GLY A 281 15.32 -13.89 -6.48
C GLY A 281 15.92 -14.73 -5.36
N TRP A 282 16.23 -15.99 -5.67
CA TRP A 282 16.65 -16.97 -4.66
C TRP A 282 17.95 -16.59 -3.93
N LEU A 283 18.95 -15.99 -4.59
CA LEU A 283 20.19 -15.54 -3.91
C LEU A 283 20.07 -14.13 -3.36
N ASN A 284 19.56 -13.22 -4.18
CA ASN A 284 19.40 -11.83 -3.83
C ASN A 284 18.20 -11.23 -4.55
N GLY A 285 17.27 -10.67 -3.77
CA GLY A 285 16.06 -10.09 -4.33
C GLY A 285 15.04 -9.75 -3.27
N TYR A 286 14.33 -8.65 -3.48
CA TYR A 286 13.22 -8.23 -2.64
C TYR A 286 11.93 -8.90 -3.09
N GLY A 287 11.10 -9.26 -2.12
CA GLY A 287 9.73 -9.63 -2.39
C GLY A 287 8.94 -8.45 -2.94
N GLY A 288 8.02 -8.71 -3.87
CA GLY A 288 7.20 -7.69 -4.49
C GLY A 288 6.05 -7.22 -3.60
N LEU A 289 5.55 -6.01 -3.84
CA LEU A 289 4.43 -5.45 -3.07
C LEU A 289 3.11 -6.18 -3.37
N GLY A 290 2.24 -6.33 -2.39
CA GLY A 290 0.86 -6.74 -2.60
C GLY A 290 0.03 -5.59 -3.19
N GLY A 291 -0.94 -5.93 -4.04
CA GLY A 291 -1.85 -4.96 -4.66
C GLY A 291 -2.94 -4.49 -3.70
N PHE A 292 -3.37 -3.24 -3.86
CA PHE A 292 -4.49 -2.68 -3.09
C PHE A 292 -5.81 -3.39 -3.43
N GLY A 293 -6.69 -3.52 -2.45
CA GLY A 293 -8.08 -3.88 -2.70
C GLY A 293 -8.85 -2.69 -3.27
N GLY A 294 -9.78 -2.94 -4.20
CA GLY A 294 -10.59 -1.91 -4.82
C GLY A 294 -11.64 -1.34 -3.87
N ASP A 295 -11.91 -0.05 -3.98
CA ASP A 295 -12.92 0.64 -3.18
C ASP A 295 -14.36 0.27 -3.58
N SER A 296 -15.32 0.53 -2.71
CA SER A 296 -16.74 0.33 -2.99
C SER A 296 -17.64 1.41 -2.37
N ALA A 297 -18.37 2.19 -3.16
CA ALA A 297 -19.19 3.28 -2.59
C ALA A 297 -20.32 2.79 -1.63
N SER A 298 -21.09 1.77 -2.02
CA SER A 298 -22.22 1.26 -1.20
C SER A 298 -22.22 -0.24 -0.91
N GLY A 299 -21.20 -0.97 -1.35
CA GLY A 299 -20.96 -2.39 -1.03
C GLY A 299 -19.69 -2.59 -0.21
N THR A 300 -19.12 -3.81 -0.22
CA THR A 300 -17.90 -4.09 0.55
C THR A 300 -16.62 -3.77 -0.22
N GLY A 301 -15.68 -3.04 0.38
CA GLY A 301 -14.34 -2.87 -0.18
C GLY A 301 -13.59 -4.20 -0.40
N GLY A 302 -12.74 -4.25 -1.43
CA GLY A 302 -12.00 -5.45 -1.83
C GLY A 302 -10.84 -5.76 -0.89
N ARG A 303 -10.51 -7.05 -0.71
CA ARG A 303 -9.33 -7.46 0.08
C ARG A 303 -8.05 -7.10 -0.65
N ALA A 304 -6.99 -6.76 0.07
CA ALA A 304 -5.68 -6.54 -0.54
C ALA A 304 -4.94 -7.85 -0.82
N GLY A 305 -3.94 -7.77 -1.70
CA GLY A 305 -2.99 -8.86 -1.93
C GLY A 305 -1.86 -8.87 -0.91
N ALA A 306 -1.33 -10.05 -0.62
CA ALA A 306 -0.15 -10.20 0.23
C ALA A 306 1.13 -9.73 -0.49
N GLY A 307 2.11 -9.26 0.26
CA GLY A 307 3.46 -9.04 -0.22
C GLY A 307 4.18 -10.36 -0.51
N GLY A 308 5.09 -10.34 -1.47
CA GLY A 308 5.89 -11.51 -1.85
C GLY A 308 7.04 -11.76 -0.89
N ASP A 309 7.48 -13.01 -0.80
CA ASP A 309 8.63 -13.39 0.03
C ASP A 309 9.96 -13.06 -0.67
N ALA A 310 11.02 -12.84 0.11
CA ALA A 310 12.41 -12.82 -0.40
C ALA A 310 13.03 -14.23 -0.44
N GLY A 311 14.17 -14.35 -1.13
CA GLY A 311 14.97 -15.59 -1.22
C GLY A 311 15.94 -15.76 -0.04
N LEU A 312 17.25 -15.81 -0.32
CA LEU A 312 18.32 -15.97 0.67
C LEU A 312 18.65 -14.64 1.35
N ILE A 313 18.85 -13.58 0.57
CA ILE A 313 19.10 -12.22 1.04
C ILE A 313 18.08 -11.26 0.42
N GLY A 314 17.37 -10.52 1.25
CA GLY A 314 16.42 -9.50 0.81
C GLY A 314 15.25 -9.31 1.77
N TYR A 315 14.60 -8.16 1.69
CA TYR A 315 13.39 -7.84 2.42
C TYR A 315 12.13 -8.47 1.80
N GLY A 316 11.21 -8.90 2.66
CA GLY A 316 9.87 -9.28 2.24
C GLY A 316 9.07 -8.08 1.73
N GLY A 317 8.16 -8.32 0.79
CA GLY A 317 7.31 -7.29 0.21
C GLY A 317 6.24 -6.79 1.19
N VAL A 318 5.86 -5.54 1.09
CA VAL A 318 4.75 -4.97 1.87
C VAL A 318 3.42 -5.51 1.35
N GLY A 319 2.49 -5.86 2.24
CA GLY A 319 1.12 -6.22 1.86
C GLY A 319 0.30 -5.01 1.43
N GLY A 320 -0.65 -5.19 0.51
CA GLY A 320 -1.50 -4.10 0.03
C GLY A 320 -2.49 -3.63 1.07
N SER A 321 -3.00 -2.40 0.94
CA SER A 321 -4.11 -1.93 1.78
C SER A 321 -5.47 -2.46 1.29
N GLY A 322 -6.37 -2.76 2.23
CA GLY A 322 -7.75 -3.14 1.90
C GLY A 322 -8.56 -1.96 1.35
N GLY A 323 -9.52 -2.24 0.48
CA GLY A 323 -10.37 -1.22 -0.15
C GLY A 323 -11.38 -0.58 0.81
N ASN A 324 -11.68 0.70 0.60
CA ASN A 324 -12.57 1.52 1.40
C ASN A 324 -14.04 1.39 1.00
N TRP A 325 -14.93 2.00 1.79
CA TRP A 325 -16.36 2.10 1.52
C TRP A 325 -16.99 3.41 2.00
N ASP A 326 -18.11 3.84 1.40
CA ASP A 326 -18.82 5.07 1.83
C ASP A 326 -20.02 4.78 2.74
N THR A 327 -21.08 4.09 2.27
CA THR A 327 -22.34 3.92 3.03
C THR A 327 -22.89 2.50 3.03
N GLY A 328 -23.18 1.96 4.22
CA GLY A 328 -23.87 0.67 4.40
C GLY A 328 -23.02 -0.59 4.15
N GLY A 329 -21.75 -0.43 3.77
CA GLY A 329 -20.81 -1.51 3.52
C GLY A 329 -19.83 -1.77 4.68
N SER A 330 -18.99 -2.79 4.48
CA SER A 330 -17.72 -2.99 5.20
C SER A 330 -16.60 -2.92 4.18
N GLY A 331 -15.39 -3.35 4.49
CA GLY A 331 -14.43 -3.45 3.41
C GLY A 331 -13.17 -4.14 3.78
N GLY A 332 -12.18 -3.90 2.92
CA GLY A 332 -11.16 -4.87 2.64
C GLY A 332 -10.31 -5.16 3.84
N ASN A 333 -9.89 -6.41 4.01
CA ASN A 333 -8.75 -6.70 4.87
C ASN A 333 -7.46 -6.29 4.16
N GLY A 334 -6.47 -5.84 4.93
CA GLY A 334 -5.12 -5.58 4.46
C GLY A 334 -4.37 -6.89 4.17
N GLY A 335 -3.44 -6.84 3.25
CA GLY A 335 -2.62 -7.98 2.85
C GLY A 335 -1.50 -8.25 3.85
N ALA A 336 -1.13 -9.51 4.06
CA ALA A 336 0.05 -9.82 4.87
C ALA A 336 1.34 -9.32 4.20
N GLY A 337 2.33 -8.91 4.99
CA GLY A 337 3.68 -8.69 4.53
C GLY A 337 4.38 -10.02 4.22
N GLY A 338 5.25 -10.01 3.21
CA GLY A 338 6.04 -11.16 2.83
C GLY A 338 7.19 -11.44 3.79
N ARG A 339 7.69 -12.67 3.80
CA ARG A 339 8.84 -13.06 4.64
C ARG A 339 10.14 -12.45 4.12
N GLY A 340 11.00 -12.08 5.07
CA GLY A 340 12.38 -11.68 4.79
C GLY A 340 13.23 -12.87 4.31
N GLY A 341 14.44 -12.56 3.83
CA GLY A 341 15.36 -13.53 3.29
C GLY A 341 15.80 -14.56 4.33
N TRP A 342 16.06 -15.79 3.90
CA TRP A 342 16.41 -16.90 4.78
C TRP A 342 17.64 -16.60 5.66
N LEU A 343 18.70 -16.03 5.08
CA LEU A 343 19.93 -15.67 5.76
C LEU A 343 19.86 -14.27 6.37
N MET A 344 19.43 -13.29 5.57
CA MET A 344 19.42 -11.89 5.94
C MET A 344 18.26 -11.16 5.27
N GLY A 345 17.42 -10.52 6.08
CA GLY A 345 16.39 -9.61 5.60
C GLY A 345 15.22 -9.49 6.55
N ASP A 346 14.72 -8.26 6.64
CA ASP A 346 13.51 -7.95 7.40
C ASP A 346 12.26 -8.50 6.69
N GLY A 347 11.27 -8.87 7.48
CA GLY A 347 9.93 -9.16 6.97
C GLY A 347 9.22 -7.90 6.49
N GLY A 348 8.30 -8.08 5.53
CA GLY A 348 7.51 -7.00 4.95
C GLY A 348 6.45 -6.47 5.91
N ILE A 349 6.07 -5.20 5.72
CA ILE A 349 4.99 -4.57 6.50
C ILE A 349 3.65 -5.18 6.11
N GLY A 350 2.76 -5.40 7.08
CA GLY A 350 1.37 -5.76 6.83
C GLY A 350 0.55 -4.57 6.32
N GLY A 351 -0.33 -4.80 5.36
CA GLY A 351 -1.13 -3.76 4.73
C GLY A 351 -2.21 -3.20 5.66
N ALA A 352 -2.46 -1.90 5.55
CA ALA A 352 -3.49 -1.25 6.36
C ALA A 352 -4.90 -1.54 5.83
N SER A 353 -5.90 -1.43 6.68
CA SER A 353 -7.27 -1.35 6.23
C SER A 353 -8.17 -0.69 7.26
N VAL A 354 -9.44 -0.53 6.92
CA VAL A 354 -10.50 -0.25 7.89
C VAL A 354 -11.09 -1.54 8.47
N GLY A 355 -10.97 -2.68 7.78
CA GLY A 355 -11.31 -4.03 8.26
C GLY A 355 -10.22 -4.65 9.14
N GLU A 356 -9.72 -5.84 8.81
CA GLU A 356 -8.55 -6.41 9.48
C GLU A 356 -7.25 -5.91 8.84
N GLY A 357 -6.33 -5.38 9.62
CA GLY A 357 -4.97 -5.09 9.19
C GLY A 357 -4.20 -6.37 8.85
N GLY A 358 -3.35 -6.30 7.83
CA GLY A 358 -2.52 -7.43 7.43
C GLY A 358 -1.42 -7.74 8.45
N ASN A 359 -1.08 -9.00 8.63
CA ASN A 359 0.05 -9.36 9.49
C ASN A 359 1.38 -8.93 8.86
N GLY A 360 2.34 -8.49 9.67
CA GLY A 360 3.71 -8.30 9.24
C GLY A 360 4.39 -9.62 8.92
N GLY A 361 5.31 -9.59 7.97
CA GLY A 361 6.11 -10.74 7.57
C GLY A 361 7.16 -11.09 8.60
N ASN A 362 7.50 -12.37 8.70
CA ASN A 362 8.58 -12.83 9.58
C ASN A 362 9.94 -12.63 8.90
N ALA A 363 10.97 -12.31 9.69
CA ALA A 363 12.35 -12.60 9.31
C ALA A 363 12.68 -14.08 9.63
N VAL A 364 13.83 -14.58 9.13
CA VAL A 364 14.18 -16.00 9.26
C VAL A 364 15.40 -16.24 10.15
N LEU A 365 16.62 -15.91 9.71
CA LEU A 365 17.83 -16.08 10.53
C LEU A 365 18.31 -14.77 11.14
N ILE A 366 18.53 -13.76 10.29
CA ILE A 366 18.91 -12.40 10.68
C ILE A 366 17.97 -11.40 10.02
N GLY A 367 17.37 -10.53 10.81
CA GLY A 367 16.48 -9.47 10.33
C GLY A 367 15.31 -9.24 11.28
N ARG A 368 14.65 -8.10 11.15
CA ARG A 368 13.50 -7.75 11.98
C ARG A 368 12.22 -8.29 11.38
N GLY A 369 11.26 -8.63 12.22
CA GLY A 369 9.90 -8.87 11.78
C GLY A 369 9.26 -7.58 11.27
N GLY A 370 8.41 -7.69 10.25
CA GLY A 370 7.67 -6.56 9.73
C GLY A 370 6.56 -6.14 10.71
N PRO A 371 6.24 -4.84 10.83
CA PRO A 371 5.08 -4.39 11.60
C PRO A 371 3.77 -4.87 10.96
N GLY A 372 2.77 -5.14 11.80
CA GLY A 372 1.40 -5.40 11.37
C GLY A 372 0.72 -4.13 10.88
N GLY A 373 -0.23 -4.29 9.95
CA GLY A 373 -1.02 -3.20 9.40
C GLY A 373 -2.11 -2.74 10.35
N PHE A 374 -2.47 -1.45 10.26
CA PHE A 374 -3.57 -0.87 11.03
C PHE A 374 -4.93 -1.41 10.54
N GLY A 375 -5.93 -1.47 11.42
CA GLY A 375 -7.32 -1.72 11.04
C GLY A 375 -8.28 -1.84 12.21
N GLY A 376 -9.57 -2.09 11.95
CA GLY A 376 -10.54 -2.44 13.00
C GLY A 376 -10.08 -3.60 13.88
N ILE A 377 -9.38 -4.57 13.30
CA ILE A 377 -8.49 -5.48 14.03
C ILE A 377 -7.09 -5.25 13.47
N GLY A 378 -6.15 -4.75 14.27
CA GLY A 378 -4.78 -4.55 13.89
C GLY A 378 -4.07 -5.88 13.60
N GLY A 379 -3.24 -5.89 12.56
CA GLY A 379 -2.48 -7.08 12.18
C GLY A 379 -1.39 -7.42 13.18
N TYR A 380 -1.03 -8.69 13.28
CA TYR A 380 0.09 -9.12 14.11
C TYR A 380 1.42 -8.60 13.56
N GLY A 381 2.34 -8.21 14.43
CA GLY A 381 3.73 -8.00 14.07
C GLY A 381 4.42 -9.32 13.74
N GLY A 382 5.29 -9.31 12.73
CA GLY A 382 6.09 -10.46 12.35
C GLY A 382 7.19 -10.75 13.39
N ASN A 383 7.62 -11.99 13.48
CA ASN A 383 8.73 -12.37 14.36
C ASN A 383 10.09 -11.95 13.75
N GLY A 384 11.02 -11.58 14.61
CA GLY A 384 12.43 -11.37 14.26
C GLY A 384 13.15 -12.67 13.89
N GLY A 385 14.30 -12.54 13.25
CA GLY A 385 15.13 -13.66 12.81
C GLY A 385 15.64 -14.48 13.99
N TRP A 386 15.68 -15.81 13.84
CA TRP A 386 15.97 -16.75 14.91
C TRP A 386 17.26 -16.47 15.69
N LEU A 387 18.32 -15.98 15.03
CA LEU A 387 19.56 -15.62 15.72
C LEU A 387 19.55 -14.16 16.19
N PHE A 388 19.31 -13.24 15.26
CA PHE A 388 19.27 -11.79 15.50
C PHE A 388 18.04 -11.19 14.84
N GLY A 389 17.25 -10.45 15.61
CA GLY A 389 16.15 -9.71 15.02
C GLY A 389 15.13 -9.24 16.03
N ASP A 390 14.67 -8.00 15.86
CA ASP A 390 13.56 -7.49 16.66
C ASP A 390 12.24 -8.01 16.10
N GLY A 391 11.26 -8.22 16.97
CA GLY A 391 9.89 -8.43 16.56
C GLY A 391 9.28 -7.16 15.98
N GLY A 392 8.41 -7.31 14.98
CA GLY A 392 7.63 -6.19 14.44
C GLY A 392 6.55 -5.76 15.42
N SER A 393 6.18 -4.48 15.43
CA SER A 393 5.04 -4.01 16.22
C SER A 393 3.73 -4.55 15.67
N GLY A 394 2.75 -4.79 16.54
CA GLY A 394 1.38 -5.03 16.14
C GLY A 394 0.74 -3.76 15.57
N GLY A 395 -0.19 -3.94 14.62
CA GLY A 395 -0.96 -2.86 14.04
C GLY A 395 -1.97 -2.30 15.03
N GLY A 396 -2.22 -0.99 14.97
CA GLY A 396 -3.25 -0.34 15.79
C GLY A 396 -4.68 -0.65 15.31
N GLY A 397 -5.61 -0.63 16.27
CA GLY A 397 -7.06 -0.56 16.09
C GLY A 397 -7.47 0.75 15.41
N SER A 398 -8.59 0.77 14.69
CA SER A 398 -9.14 1.98 14.06
C SER A 398 -10.07 2.76 15.00
N ASP A 399 -10.01 4.10 14.95
CA ASP A 399 -10.91 5.02 15.68
C ASP A 399 -12.34 5.01 15.14
N ILE A 400 -12.53 4.46 13.94
CA ILE A 400 -13.80 4.47 13.21
C ILE A 400 -14.71 3.31 13.65
N ILE A 401 -14.13 2.20 14.15
CA ILE A 401 -14.88 0.99 14.52
C ILE A 401 -14.89 0.82 16.05
N PRO A 402 -16.07 0.81 16.70
CA PRO A 402 -16.18 0.52 18.13
C PRO A 402 -15.61 -0.86 18.44
N ASN A 403 -14.94 -0.98 19.59
CA ASN A 403 -14.32 -2.23 20.05
C ASN A 403 -13.22 -2.78 19.12
N SER A 404 -12.42 -1.90 18.49
CA SER A 404 -11.28 -2.32 17.69
C SER A 404 -10.24 -3.09 18.51
N ILE A 405 -9.50 -4.00 17.89
CA ILE A 405 -8.48 -4.80 18.60
C ILE A 405 -7.11 -4.42 18.05
N GLY A 406 -6.14 -4.15 18.92
CA GLY A 406 -4.75 -3.97 18.52
C GLY A 406 -4.07 -5.32 18.26
N GLY A 407 -3.25 -5.39 17.23
CA GLY A 407 -2.52 -6.62 16.89
C GLY A 407 -1.42 -6.92 17.91
N ASN A 408 -1.10 -8.18 18.13
CA ASN A 408 0.05 -8.54 18.97
C ASN A 408 1.37 -8.12 18.31
N GLY A 409 2.34 -7.70 19.12
CA GLY A 409 3.73 -7.55 18.71
C GLY A 409 4.36 -8.91 18.41
N GLY A 410 5.25 -8.94 17.43
CA GLY A 410 6.04 -10.12 17.07
C GLY A 410 7.11 -10.39 18.11
N ASN A 411 7.51 -11.65 18.26
CA ASN A 411 8.62 -11.99 19.15
C ASN A 411 9.96 -11.63 18.50
N ALA A 412 10.94 -11.31 19.32
CA ALA A 412 12.32 -11.20 18.86
C ALA A 412 12.90 -12.55 18.42
N GLY A 413 14.13 -12.50 17.91
CA GLY A 413 14.99 -13.66 17.71
C GLY A 413 15.21 -14.45 19.00
N TRP A 414 15.61 -15.71 18.87
CA TRP A 414 15.76 -16.61 20.02
C TRP A 414 16.86 -16.15 20.98
N LEU A 415 18.02 -15.66 20.49
CA LEU A 415 19.12 -15.18 21.35
C LEU A 415 19.09 -13.66 21.54
N PHE A 416 18.96 -12.93 20.44
CA PHE A 416 19.20 -11.48 20.38
C PHE A 416 18.05 -10.76 19.66
N GLY A 417 17.58 -9.66 20.27
CA GLY A 417 16.61 -8.73 19.70
C GLY A 417 15.52 -8.34 20.69
N SER A 418 14.87 -7.21 20.45
CA SER A 418 13.73 -6.76 21.27
C SER A 418 12.40 -7.34 20.77
N GLY A 419 11.49 -7.59 21.70
CA GLY A 419 10.11 -7.91 21.37
C GLY A 419 9.42 -6.71 20.71
N GLY A 420 8.52 -6.96 19.77
CA GLY A 420 7.72 -5.90 19.17
C GLY A 420 6.62 -5.42 20.11
N ASP A 421 6.24 -4.15 20.00
CA ASP A 421 5.15 -3.59 20.80
C ASP A 421 3.79 -4.12 20.35
N GLY A 422 2.86 -4.28 21.29
CA GLY A 422 1.46 -4.54 20.97
C GLY A 422 0.79 -3.29 20.38
N GLY A 423 -0.09 -3.48 19.41
CA GLY A 423 -0.87 -2.40 18.82
C GLY A 423 -1.90 -1.84 19.81
N SER A 424 -2.10 -0.53 19.79
CA SER A 424 -3.15 0.12 20.59
C SER A 424 -4.54 -0.09 19.99
N ALA A 425 -5.58 -0.03 20.81
CA ALA A 425 -6.99 -0.06 20.42
C ALA A 425 -7.72 1.21 20.90
N VAL A 426 -8.94 1.43 20.41
CA VAL A 426 -9.81 2.53 20.87
C VAL A 426 -10.77 2.11 21.96
N THR A 427 -11.56 3.06 22.49
CA THR A 427 -12.52 2.86 23.58
C THR A 427 -13.46 1.67 23.30
N GLY A 428 -13.53 0.73 24.25
CA GLY A 428 -14.27 -0.54 24.14
C GLY A 428 -13.48 -1.72 23.53
N GLY A 429 -12.34 -1.44 22.90
CA GLY A 429 -11.46 -2.39 22.22
C GLY A 429 -10.38 -3.04 23.09
N HIS A 430 -9.57 -3.97 22.59
CA HIS A 430 -8.48 -4.59 23.38
C HIS A 430 -7.12 -4.35 22.73
N GLY A 431 -6.14 -3.88 23.50
CA GLY A 431 -4.77 -3.70 23.01
C GLY A 431 -4.08 -5.04 22.78
N GLY A 432 -3.09 -5.04 21.90
CA GLY A 432 -2.33 -6.23 21.54
C GLY A 432 -1.33 -6.65 22.61
N THR A 433 -1.01 -7.94 22.64
CA THR A 433 0.06 -8.47 23.50
C THR A 433 1.44 -8.03 23.00
N PRO A 434 2.39 -7.70 23.90
CA PRO A 434 3.76 -7.44 23.50
C PRO A 434 4.46 -8.72 23.05
N GLY A 435 5.43 -8.54 22.16
CA GLY A 435 6.38 -9.57 21.79
C GLY A 435 7.39 -9.85 22.91
N ARG A 436 7.86 -11.09 22.99
CA ARG A 436 8.96 -11.45 23.90
C ARG A 436 10.30 -10.99 23.36
N ALA A 437 11.18 -10.57 24.28
CA ALA A 437 12.59 -10.34 24.00
C ALA A 437 13.35 -11.63 23.64
N GLY A 438 14.54 -11.48 23.06
CA GLY A 438 15.48 -12.58 22.91
C GLY A 438 15.98 -13.08 24.26
N LEU A 439 16.38 -14.36 24.31
CA LEU A 439 16.72 -15.03 25.56
C LEU A 439 17.90 -14.35 26.29
N LEU A 440 18.93 -13.89 25.59
CA LEU A 440 20.11 -13.30 26.22
C LEU A 440 20.03 -11.78 26.23
N ILE A 441 19.80 -11.18 25.06
CA ILE A 441 19.84 -9.72 24.90
C ILE A 441 18.59 -9.24 24.18
N GLY A 442 17.90 -8.27 24.77
CA GLY A 442 16.76 -7.63 24.16
C GLY A 442 15.82 -7.00 25.17
N ASN A 443 15.11 -5.96 24.77
CA ASN A 443 14.04 -5.40 25.59
C ASN A 443 12.73 -6.17 25.34
N GLY A 444 11.89 -6.31 26.36
CA GLY A 444 10.53 -6.78 26.18
C GLY A 444 9.71 -5.74 25.41
N GLY A 445 8.75 -6.20 24.61
CA GLY A 445 7.80 -5.30 23.96
C GLY A 445 6.87 -4.62 24.96
N ASN A 446 6.41 -3.43 24.62
CA ASN A 446 5.38 -2.71 25.36
C ASN A 446 4.00 -3.26 25.02
N ALA A 447 3.13 -3.38 26.01
CA ALA A 447 1.76 -3.81 25.78
C ALA A 447 0.92 -2.71 25.11
N GLY A 448 0.05 -3.10 24.18
CA GLY A 448 -0.80 -2.16 23.46
C GLY A 448 -1.86 -1.55 24.36
N ALA A 449 -2.12 -0.25 24.22
CA ALA A 449 -3.19 0.42 24.96
C ALA A 449 -4.58 -0.14 24.61
N GLY A 450 -5.49 -0.26 25.56
CA GLY A 450 -6.83 -0.81 25.27
C GLY A 450 -7.80 -0.89 26.45
N SER A 451 -9.06 -1.20 26.13
CA SER A 451 -10.23 -1.25 27.01
C SER A 451 -10.57 -2.70 27.38
N GLN A 452 -9.84 -3.34 28.30
CA GLN A 452 -10.11 -4.75 28.63
C GLN A 452 -11.16 -4.98 29.71
N ASN A 453 -12.10 -5.89 29.42
CA ASN A 453 -13.00 -6.54 30.38
C ASN A 453 -12.24 -7.53 31.30
N GLY A 454 -11.13 -7.09 31.91
CA GLY A 454 -10.35 -7.83 32.91
C GLY A 454 -9.15 -8.67 32.42
N MET A 455 -8.81 -8.72 31.12
CA MET A 455 -7.67 -9.50 30.61
C MET A 455 -6.37 -8.68 30.49
N LEU A 456 -5.82 -8.19 31.60
CA LEU A 456 -4.62 -7.33 31.59
C LEU A 456 -3.44 -7.95 30.85
N VAL A 457 -2.90 -7.19 29.90
CA VAL A 457 -1.69 -7.55 29.16
C VAL A 457 -0.54 -6.74 29.73
N ASN A 458 0.31 -7.41 30.51
CA ASN A 458 1.51 -6.82 31.06
C ASN A 458 2.55 -6.59 29.97
N GLY A 459 3.46 -5.65 30.22
CA GLY A 459 4.67 -5.51 29.41
C GLY A 459 5.50 -6.79 29.44
N ALA A 460 6.19 -7.10 28.35
CA ALA A 460 7.02 -8.31 28.31
C ALA A 460 8.31 -8.12 29.12
N ASP A 461 8.83 -9.21 29.70
CA ASP A 461 10.13 -9.18 30.36
C ASP A 461 11.27 -8.97 29.34
N GLY A 462 12.36 -8.36 29.81
CA GLY A 462 13.61 -8.25 29.06
C GLY A 462 14.36 -9.59 28.97
N GLY A 463 15.34 -9.65 28.05
CA GLY A 463 16.23 -10.79 27.90
C GLY A 463 17.01 -11.08 29.19
N TRP A 464 17.33 -12.34 29.44
CA TRP A 464 17.87 -12.82 30.71
C TRP A 464 19.20 -12.17 31.10
N LEU A 465 20.09 -11.87 30.14
CA LEU A 465 21.39 -11.24 30.45
C LEU A 465 21.27 -9.70 30.41
N PHE A 466 20.92 -9.14 29.25
CA PHE A 466 20.75 -7.70 29.05
C PHE A 466 19.36 -7.40 28.49
N GLY A 467 18.56 -6.59 29.17
CA GLY A 467 17.24 -6.26 28.66
C GLY A 467 16.37 -5.52 29.65
N ASN A 468 15.73 -4.47 29.18
CA ASN A 468 14.69 -3.78 29.93
C ASN A 468 13.35 -4.52 29.76
N GLY A 469 12.51 -4.51 30.79
CA GLY A 469 11.11 -4.88 30.65
C GLY A 469 10.34 -3.83 29.85
N GLY A 470 9.32 -4.27 29.12
CA GLY A 470 8.41 -3.41 28.40
C GLY A 470 7.37 -2.77 29.32
N ASP A 471 6.80 -1.65 28.89
CA ASP A 471 5.76 -0.94 29.61
C ASP A 471 4.43 -1.70 29.57
N GLY A 472 3.68 -1.63 30.66
CA GLY A 472 2.31 -2.15 30.77
C GLY A 472 1.30 -1.28 30.04
N ALA A 473 0.24 -1.90 29.53
CA ALA A 473 -0.79 -1.23 28.77
C ALA A 473 -1.53 -0.18 29.59
N THR A 474 -1.66 1.03 29.03
CA THR A 474 -2.64 2.00 29.52
C THR A 474 -4.04 1.51 29.18
N SER A 475 -4.93 1.57 30.18
CA SER A 475 -6.29 1.06 30.07
C SER A 475 -7.30 2.17 29.78
N LEU A 476 -8.35 1.83 29.03
CA LEU A 476 -9.47 2.73 28.70
C LEU A 476 -10.74 2.48 29.54
N ASN A 477 -10.87 1.31 30.18
CA ASN A 477 -12.00 0.97 31.06
C ASN A 477 -11.66 0.01 32.23
N SER A 478 -10.39 -0.26 32.50
CA SER A 478 -9.94 -1.25 33.49
C SER A 478 -8.72 -0.75 34.24
N ALA A 479 -8.11 -1.59 35.07
CA ALA A 479 -6.83 -1.26 35.68
C ALA A 479 -5.74 -1.16 34.60
N GLY A 480 -4.73 -0.34 34.83
CA GLY A 480 -3.52 -0.38 34.03
C GLY A 480 -2.78 -1.69 34.24
N ALA A 481 -2.11 -2.20 33.19
CA ALA A 481 -1.36 -3.43 33.29
C ALA A 481 0.04 -3.20 33.89
N ASP A 482 0.63 -4.25 34.45
CA ASP A 482 1.96 -4.14 35.06
C ASP A 482 3.04 -4.03 33.98
N GLY A 483 4.14 -3.34 34.30
CA GLY A 483 5.35 -3.36 33.48
C GLY A 483 6.10 -4.70 33.60
N GLY A 484 6.83 -5.06 32.54
CA GLY A 484 7.70 -6.23 32.51
C GLY A 484 8.95 -6.04 33.37
N ASN A 485 9.58 -7.14 33.77
CA ASN A 485 10.81 -7.10 34.56
C ASN A 485 12.05 -6.95 33.65
N GLY A 486 13.10 -6.32 34.17
CA GLY A 486 14.43 -6.38 33.57
C GLY A 486 15.09 -7.75 33.73
N GLY A 487 16.13 -8.00 32.93
CA GLY A 487 16.93 -9.24 32.96
C GLY A 487 17.88 -9.34 34.16
N LEU A 488 19.13 -9.76 33.92
CA LEU A 488 20.20 -9.67 34.93
C LEU A 488 20.71 -8.23 35.04
N PHE A 489 20.85 -7.57 33.89
CA PHE A 489 21.19 -6.17 33.71
C PHE A 489 20.10 -5.48 32.86
N GLY A 490 19.33 -4.58 33.46
CA GLY A 490 18.30 -3.83 32.74
C GLY A 490 17.21 -3.28 33.65
N ASN A 491 16.43 -2.33 33.18
CA ASN A 491 15.40 -1.68 34.00
C ASN A 491 14.06 -2.41 33.89
N GLY A 492 13.21 -2.25 34.90
CA GLY A 492 11.81 -2.66 34.82
C GLY A 492 11.02 -1.69 33.94
N GLY A 493 10.00 -2.20 33.27
CA GLY A 493 9.04 -1.39 32.52
C GLY A 493 8.07 -0.67 33.44
N ASN A 494 7.51 0.44 32.98
CA ASN A 494 6.51 1.20 33.72
C ASN A 494 5.16 0.50 33.72
N GLY A 495 4.39 0.67 34.79
CA GLY A 495 3.00 0.25 34.84
C GLY A 495 2.10 1.19 34.05
N GLY A 496 1.08 0.64 33.40
CA GLY A 496 0.11 1.40 32.63
C GLY A 496 -0.83 2.22 33.50
N ALA A 497 -1.40 3.29 32.93
CA ALA A 497 -2.42 4.08 33.61
C ALA A 497 -3.76 3.33 33.71
N GLY A 498 -4.46 3.52 34.83
CA GLY A 498 -5.83 3.09 35.04
C GLY A 498 -6.85 3.99 34.33
N ALA A 499 -7.95 3.39 33.89
CA ALA A 499 -9.01 4.09 33.18
C ALA A 499 -9.82 5.03 34.06
N SER A 500 -10.21 6.19 33.51
CA SER A 500 -11.18 7.08 34.15
C SER A 500 -12.61 6.55 33.98
N GLY A 501 -13.48 6.77 34.97
CA GLY A 501 -14.90 6.46 34.89
C GLY A 501 -15.60 7.31 33.83
N THR A 502 -16.40 6.67 32.99
CA THR A 502 -17.09 7.29 31.84
C THR A 502 -18.60 7.40 32.04
N VAL A 503 -19.17 6.59 32.93
CA VAL A 503 -20.61 6.60 33.26
C VAL A 503 -20.84 7.15 34.68
N ALA A 504 -22.02 7.72 34.92
CA ALA A 504 -22.37 8.36 36.19
C ALA A 504 -22.19 7.42 37.40
N GLY A 505 -21.28 7.82 38.30
CA GLY A 505 -20.97 7.06 39.52
C GLY A 505 -19.90 5.98 39.33
N GLU A 506 -19.34 5.86 38.13
CA GLU A 506 -18.25 4.94 37.84
C GLU A 506 -16.95 5.41 38.48
N SER A 507 -16.31 4.51 39.23
CA SER A 507 -15.00 4.79 39.84
C SER A 507 -13.90 4.63 38.79
N GLY A 508 -12.86 5.45 38.90
CA GLY A 508 -11.64 5.25 38.15
C GLY A 508 -10.95 3.96 38.59
N SER A 509 -10.23 3.37 37.64
CA SER A 509 -9.52 2.11 37.84
C SER A 509 -8.09 2.33 38.31
N ASN A 510 -7.49 1.31 38.93
CA ASN A 510 -6.14 1.43 39.47
C ASN A 510 -5.08 1.49 38.36
N GLY A 511 -3.96 2.17 38.60
CA GLY A 511 -2.78 2.05 37.76
C GLY A 511 -2.06 0.72 37.97
N GLY A 512 -1.35 0.26 36.94
CA GLY A 512 -0.53 -0.94 36.97
C GLY A 512 0.77 -0.72 37.74
N ASN A 513 1.35 -1.79 38.28
CA ASN A 513 2.63 -1.69 38.98
C ASN A 513 3.79 -1.59 37.98
N GLY A 514 4.86 -0.90 38.36
CA GLY A 514 6.12 -0.95 37.63
C GLY A 514 6.78 -2.31 37.79
N GLY A 515 7.40 -2.81 36.73
CA GLY A 515 8.18 -4.03 36.73
C GLY A 515 9.46 -3.88 37.54
N ASN A 516 10.02 -4.98 38.02
CA ASN A 516 11.28 -4.92 38.76
C ASN A 516 12.45 -4.64 37.82
N GLY A 517 13.44 -3.90 38.31
CA GLY A 517 14.75 -3.82 37.70
C GLY A 517 15.44 -5.18 37.66
N GLY A 518 16.51 -5.24 36.89
CA GLY A 518 17.25 -6.47 36.64
C GLY A 518 17.81 -7.04 37.93
N TRP A 519 17.90 -8.37 38.01
CA TRP A 519 18.19 -9.06 39.25
C TRP A 519 19.47 -8.58 39.94
N LEU A 520 20.53 -8.26 39.18
CA LEU A 520 21.78 -7.73 39.73
C LEU A 520 21.84 -6.21 39.63
N ILE A 521 21.60 -5.68 38.43
CA ILE A 521 21.70 -4.24 38.14
C ILE A 521 20.47 -3.78 37.36
N GLY A 522 19.82 -2.73 37.84
CA GLY A 522 18.74 -2.09 37.12
C GLY A 522 17.76 -1.34 37.99
N HIS A 523 17.16 -0.29 37.46
CA HIS A 523 16.16 0.50 38.16
C HIS A 523 14.78 -0.15 38.03
N GLY A 524 13.97 -0.09 39.09
CA GLY A 524 12.57 -0.49 39.03
C GLY A 524 11.74 0.47 38.20
N GLY A 525 10.75 -0.06 37.49
CA GLY A 525 9.83 0.75 36.68
C GLY A 525 8.87 1.57 37.54
N HIS A 526 8.35 2.66 36.99
CA HIS A 526 7.37 3.49 37.70
C HIS A 526 5.99 2.83 37.73
N GLY A 527 5.24 3.04 38.81
CA GLY A 527 3.84 2.67 38.87
C GLY A 527 2.96 3.61 38.04
N GLY A 528 1.93 3.07 37.40
CA GLY A 528 0.99 3.83 36.59
C GLY A 528 0.04 4.68 37.44
N ALA A 529 -0.45 5.78 36.88
CA ALA A 529 -1.46 6.61 37.54
C ALA A 529 -2.82 5.88 37.64
N GLY A 530 -3.56 6.09 38.72
CA GLY A 530 -4.96 5.69 38.84
C GLY A 530 -5.87 6.62 38.05
N GLY A 531 -6.94 6.08 37.47
CA GLY A 531 -7.92 6.83 36.70
C GLY A 531 -8.84 7.68 37.57
N SER A 532 -9.41 8.74 37.01
CA SER A 532 -10.36 9.60 37.74
C SER A 532 -11.75 8.97 37.82
N GLY A 533 -12.52 9.25 38.88
CA GLY A 533 -13.95 8.97 38.89
C GLY A 533 -14.73 9.85 37.89
N SER A 534 -15.93 9.43 37.53
CA SER A 534 -16.75 10.10 36.49
C SER A 534 -17.02 11.59 36.78
N PHE A 535 -16.87 12.46 35.77
CA PHE A 535 -16.99 13.93 35.92
C PHE A 535 -18.44 14.48 36.00
N PHE A 536 -19.49 13.69 35.77
CA PHE A 536 -20.87 14.22 35.76
C PHE A 536 -21.91 13.19 36.22
N ASN A 537 -22.42 13.36 37.44
CA ASN A 537 -23.53 12.58 37.97
C ASN A 537 -24.70 13.48 38.41
N VAL A 538 -25.82 13.42 37.67
CA VAL A 538 -27.08 14.14 37.96
C VAL A 538 -28.14 13.19 38.56
N GLY A 539 -27.79 11.93 38.78
CA GLY A 539 -28.67 10.91 39.36
C GLY A 539 -28.55 10.78 40.87
N THR A 540 -29.21 9.77 41.44
CA THR A 540 -29.15 9.40 42.87
C THR A 540 -28.00 8.43 43.20
N THR A 541 -27.23 8.01 42.20
CA THR A 541 -26.06 7.14 42.40
C THR A 541 -24.93 7.92 43.09
N PRO A 542 -24.10 7.32 43.96
CA PRO A 542 -22.92 7.99 44.50
C PRO A 542 -21.95 8.41 43.39
N ALA A 543 -21.20 9.51 43.56
CA ALA A 543 -20.13 9.86 42.64
C ALA A 543 -18.99 8.82 42.73
N GLY A 544 -18.37 8.52 41.58
CA GLY A 544 -17.32 7.50 41.50
C GLY A 544 -16.04 7.92 42.18
N ASN A 545 -15.34 6.99 42.82
CA ASN A 545 -14.04 7.26 43.44
C ASN A 545 -12.92 7.33 42.40
N GLY A 546 -11.82 7.99 42.72
CA GLY A 546 -10.59 7.85 41.95
C GLY A 546 -9.93 6.50 42.17
N GLY A 547 -9.28 5.98 41.14
CA GLY A 547 -8.50 4.74 41.21
C GLY A 547 -7.17 4.95 41.92
N ASN A 548 -6.63 3.90 42.53
CA ASN A 548 -5.32 3.99 43.19
C ASN A 548 -4.19 4.03 42.16
N GLY A 549 -3.10 4.73 42.47
CA GLY A 549 -1.86 4.61 41.70
C GLY A 549 -1.19 3.25 41.91
N GLY A 550 -0.51 2.76 40.88
CA GLY A 550 0.26 1.52 40.93
C GLY A 550 1.55 1.67 41.72
N ASN A 551 2.07 0.58 42.28
CA ASN A 551 3.35 0.65 43.01
C ASN A 551 4.53 0.70 42.03
N GLY A 552 5.61 1.36 42.43
CA GLY A 552 6.87 1.27 41.70
C GLY A 552 7.58 -0.07 41.91
N GLY A 553 8.32 -0.53 40.91
CA GLY A 553 9.07 -1.78 40.94
C GLY A 553 10.32 -1.70 41.80
N ALA A 554 10.82 -2.83 42.28
CA ALA A 554 12.08 -2.87 43.03
C ALA A 554 13.29 -2.64 42.12
N GLY A 555 14.34 -2.01 42.65
CA GLY A 555 15.65 -1.96 42.00
C GLY A 555 16.42 -3.28 42.14
N GLY A 556 17.50 -3.41 41.37
CA GLY A 556 18.37 -4.59 41.36
C GLY A 556 19.09 -4.84 42.69
N LEU A 557 19.56 -6.08 42.88
CA LEU A 557 20.18 -6.52 44.14
C LEU A 557 21.42 -5.69 44.50
N LEU A 558 22.32 -5.49 43.54
CA LEU A 558 23.59 -4.79 43.77
C LEU A 558 23.45 -3.29 43.55
N TYR A 559 22.94 -2.89 42.39
CA TYR A 559 22.76 -1.48 42.03
C TYR A 559 21.42 -1.26 41.33
N GLY A 560 20.64 -0.31 41.82
CA GLY A 560 19.40 0.09 41.17
C GLY A 560 18.45 0.79 42.11
N ASP A 561 17.87 1.87 41.62
CA ASP A 561 16.86 2.61 42.37
C ASP A 561 15.51 1.91 42.29
N GLY A 562 14.71 2.06 43.34
CA GLY A 562 13.31 1.70 43.29
C GLY A 562 12.51 2.65 42.40
N GLY A 563 11.53 2.11 41.67
CA GLY A 563 10.64 2.92 40.85
C GLY A 563 9.71 3.80 41.69
N ALA A 564 9.34 4.97 41.20
CA ALA A 564 8.33 5.80 41.87
C ALA A 564 6.94 5.15 41.78
N GLY A 565 6.12 5.32 42.82
CA GLY A 565 4.70 4.95 42.79
C GLY A 565 3.85 5.94 41.98
N GLY A 566 2.80 5.43 41.35
CA GLY A 566 1.87 6.22 40.55
C GLY A 566 0.96 7.10 41.39
N THR A 567 0.48 8.20 40.82
CA THR A 567 -0.49 9.07 41.49
C THR A 567 -1.88 8.43 41.57
N GLY A 568 -2.62 8.68 42.64
CA GLY A 568 -4.03 8.33 42.72
C GLY A 568 -4.90 9.24 41.84
N GLY A 569 -5.97 8.69 41.29
CA GLY A 569 -6.93 9.41 40.46
C GLY A 569 -7.84 10.31 41.28
N THR A 570 -8.38 11.36 40.66
CA THR A 570 -9.31 12.27 41.34
C THR A 570 -10.68 11.63 41.54
N GLY A 571 -11.37 11.95 42.63
CA GLY A 571 -12.78 11.59 42.81
C GLY A 571 -13.69 12.29 41.78
N GLY A 572 -14.78 11.62 41.43
CA GLY A 572 -15.78 12.12 40.48
C GLY A 572 -16.67 13.22 41.06
N VAL A 573 -17.29 14.01 40.18
CA VAL A 573 -18.14 15.15 40.59
C VAL A 573 -19.60 14.71 40.75
N GLY A 574 -20.20 15.00 41.91
CA GLY A 574 -21.61 14.77 42.21
C GLY A 574 -22.42 16.07 42.16
N SER A 575 -23.45 16.18 41.32
CA SER A 575 -24.27 17.40 41.23
C SER A 575 -25.28 17.53 42.38
N LEU A 576 -25.88 16.40 42.78
CA LEU A 576 -26.92 16.30 43.82
C LEU A 576 -26.56 15.28 44.92
N VAL A 577 -25.33 14.77 44.88
CA VAL A 577 -24.78 13.76 45.80
C VAL A 577 -23.38 14.18 46.25
N PRO A 578 -22.82 13.61 47.33
CA PRO A 578 -21.43 13.82 47.70
C PRO A 578 -20.48 13.50 46.55
N GLY A 579 -19.39 14.26 46.45
CA GLY A 579 -18.31 13.98 45.51
C GLY A 579 -17.57 12.68 45.87
N GLY A 580 -17.00 12.04 44.86
CA GLY A 580 -16.27 10.78 45.05
C GLY A 580 -14.97 10.99 45.83
N THR A 581 -14.48 9.96 46.51
CA THR A 581 -13.17 10.04 47.18
C THR A 581 -12.04 9.98 46.16
N GLY A 582 -10.93 10.66 46.43
CA GLY A 582 -9.71 10.51 45.64
C GLY A 582 -9.05 9.15 45.87
N GLY A 583 -8.40 8.62 44.85
CA GLY A 583 -7.65 7.37 44.94
C GLY A 583 -6.34 7.56 45.70
N ASN A 584 -5.85 6.50 46.34
CA ASN A 584 -4.56 6.55 47.03
C ASN A 584 -3.40 6.57 46.03
N GLY A 585 -2.30 7.25 46.37
CA GLY A 585 -1.05 7.11 45.64
C GLY A 585 -0.40 5.74 45.85
N GLY A 586 0.28 5.24 44.83
CA GLY A 586 1.01 3.97 44.89
C GLY A 586 2.31 4.10 45.70
N ASN A 587 2.78 3.00 46.28
CA ASN A 587 4.04 3.03 47.03
C ASN A 587 5.24 3.06 46.08
N GLY A 588 6.32 3.72 46.49
CA GLY A 588 7.60 3.63 45.82
C GLY A 588 8.25 2.25 46.01
N GLY A 589 9.00 1.83 45.01
CA GLY A 589 9.76 0.60 45.02
C GLY A 589 11.00 0.70 45.91
N ASN A 590 11.50 -0.46 46.35
CA ASN A 590 12.68 -0.52 47.22
C ASN A 590 13.96 -0.72 46.39
N ALA A 591 15.04 -0.05 46.77
CA ALA A 591 16.39 -0.47 46.43
C ALA A 591 16.85 -1.60 47.38
N LYS A 592 17.99 -2.23 47.10
CA LYS A 592 18.52 -3.35 47.91
C LYS A 592 19.83 -3.02 48.60
N PHE A 593 20.96 -2.96 47.87
CA PHE A 593 22.26 -2.63 48.46
C PHE A 593 22.71 -1.22 48.11
N ILE A 594 22.78 -0.89 46.83
CA ILE A 594 23.13 0.44 46.33
C ILE A 594 21.98 0.97 45.47
N GLY A 595 21.49 2.16 45.79
CA GLY A 595 20.42 2.82 45.05
C GLY A 595 19.40 3.47 45.98
N ASP A 596 18.67 4.43 45.47
CA ASP A 596 17.66 5.17 46.22
C ASP A 596 16.30 4.46 46.19
N GLY A 597 15.53 4.59 47.26
CA GLY A 597 14.14 4.16 47.30
C GLY A 597 13.28 5.05 46.42
N GLY A 598 12.31 4.45 45.73
CA GLY A 598 11.38 5.19 44.90
C GLY A 598 10.47 6.09 45.72
N ASN A 599 10.11 7.25 45.19
CA ASN A 599 9.12 8.11 45.83
C ASN A 599 7.72 7.47 45.80
N GLY A 600 6.95 7.65 46.87
CA GLY A 600 5.52 7.32 46.88
C GLY A 600 4.72 8.30 46.03
N GLY A 601 3.70 7.80 45.35
CA GLY A 601 2.80 8.62 44.54
C GLY A 601 1.89 9.50 45.40
N ASN A 602 1.50 10.66 44.88
CA ASN A 602 0.52 11.50 45.56
C ASN A 602 -0.88 10.87 45.51
N GLY A 603 -1.68 11.07 46.55
CA GLY A 603 -3.10 10.77 46.53
C GLY A 603 -3.87 11.72 45.61
N GLY A 604 -4.94 11.23 45.00
CA GLY A 604 -5.82 12.04 44.18
C GLY A 604 -6.74 12.91 45.02
N ASN A 605 -7.15 14.06 44.49
CA ASN A 605 -8.08 14.95 45.17
C ASN A 605 -9.48 14.34 45.25
N GLY A 606 -10.25 14.72 46.26
CA GLY A 606 -11.67 14.43 46.34
C GLY A 606 -12.46 15.14 45.23
N GLY A 607 -13.57 14.55 44.82
CA GLY A 607 -14.47 15.14 43.86
C GLY A 607 -15.38 16.21 44.48
N PHE A 608 -15.85 17.15 43.67
CA PHE A 608 -16.82 18.15 44.11
C PHE A 608 -18.23 17.55 44.23
N GLY A 609 -19.02 18.00 45.22
CA GLY A 609 -20.44 17.69 45.28
C GLY A 609 -21.17 18.34 46.44
N THR A 610 -22.34 17.83 46.83
CA THR A 610 -23.12 18.40 47.96
C THR A 610 -22.32 18.43 49.25
N THR A 611 -21.44 17.45 49.43
CA THR A 611 -20.23 17.53 50.23
C THR A 611 -19.05 17.14 49.34
N SER A 612 -17.88 17.76 49.54
CA SER A 612 -16.67 17.37 48.81
C SER A 612 -16.24 15.97 49.27
N GLY A 613 -15.80 15.15 48.32
CA GLY A 613 -15.19 13.88 48.63
C GLY A 613 -13.88 14.07 49.39
N ALA A 614 -13.48 13.09 50.18
CA ALA A 614 -12.17 13.11 50.82
C ALA A 614 -11.06 12.87 49.78
N GLY A 615 -9.93 13.57 49.90
CA GLY A 615 -8.72 13.24 49.15
C GLY A 615 -8.16 11.87 49.53
N GLY A 616 -7.51 11.22 48.57
CA GLY A 616 -6.81 9.96 48.78
C GLY A 616 -5.51 10.14 49.56
N GLY A 617 -5.07 9.09 50.25
CA GLY A 617 -3.79 9.07 50.96
C GLY A 617 -2.60 9.06 49.99
N GLY A 618 -1.49 9.68 50.37
CA GLY A 618 -0.24 9.54 49.65
C GLY A 618 0.37 8.14 49.85
N GLY A 619 1.02 7.61 48.81
CA GLY A 619 1.77 6.37 48.88
C GLY A 619 3.04 6.51 49.70
N LYS A 620 3.50 5.41 50.30
CA LYS A 620 4.76 5.43 51.06
C LYS A 620 5.95 5.48 50.10
N GLY A 621 7.00 6.19 50.49
CA GLY A 621 8.30 6.05 49.83
C GLY A 621 8.90 4.66 50.07
N GLY A 622 9.66 4.17 49.11
CA GLY A 622 10.41 2.93 49.22
C GLY A 622 11.70 3.10 50.03
N SER A 623 12.24 1.99 50.52
CA SER A 623 13.53 1.98 51.23
C SER A 623 14.71 2.13 50.27
N GLY A 624 15.71 2.91 50.68
CA GLY A 624 17.01 3.01 50.04
C GLY A 624 17.87 1.77 50.29
N GLY A 625 18.97 1.68 49.54
CA GLY A 625 19.93 0.59 49.64
C GLY A 625 20.55 0.50 51.04
N SER A 626 20.68 -0.72 51.56
CA SER A 626 21.21 -0.96 52.91
C SER A 626 22.69 -0.55 53.09
N LEU A 627 23.43 -0.40 51.98
CA LEU A 627 24.82 0.05 51.97
C LEU A 627 24.92 1.53 51.59
N VAL A 628 24.29 1.92 50.48
CA VAL A 628 24.25 3.30 49.99
C VAL A 628 22.89 3.56 49.35
N GLY A 629 22.19 4.57 49.83
CA GLY A 629 20.93 5.02 49.25
C GLY A 629 20.12 5.83 50.24
N VAL A 630 19.20 6.65 49.75
CA VAL A 630 18.21 7.34 50.57
C VAL A 630 16.84 6.72 50.41
N ASP A 631 16.04 6.71 51.48
CA ASP A 631 14.63 6.35 51.40
C ASP A 631 13.89 7.36 50.53
N GLY A 632 12.96 6.85 49.72
CA GLY A 632 12.06 7.67 48.93
C GLY A 632 11.14 8.49 49.82
N THR A 633 10.70 9.63 49.30
CA THR A 633 9.74 10.47 50.00
C THR A 633 8.32 9.90 49.88
N SER A 634 7.52 9.99 50.95
CA SER A 634 6.09 9.65 50.88
C SER A 634 5.34 10.71 50.08
N GLY A 635 4.36 10.26 49.30
CA GLY A 635 3.48 11.14 48.55
C GLY A 635 2.61 11.99 49.46
N LYS A 636 2.14 13.13 48.92
CA LYS A 636 1.18 13.99 49.61
C LYS A 636 -0.22 13.41 49.52
N ALA A 637 -1.04 13.64 50.54
CA ALA A 637 -2.47 13.37 50.45
C ALA A 637 -3.12 14.36 49.46
N GLY A 638 -4.17 13.88 48.78
CA GLY A 638 -5.03 14.73 47.97
C GLY A 638 -5.84 15.69 48.84
N MET A 639 -6.29 16.79 48.23
CA MET A 639 -7.17 17.77 48.87
C MET A 639 -8.63 17.35 48.83
#